data_AF-A0A176VD23-F1
#
_entry.id   AF-A0A176VD23-F1
#
_cell.length_a   1.000
_cell.length_b   1.000
_cell.length_c   1.000
_cell.angle_alpha   90.00
_cell.angle_beta   90.00
_cell.angle_gamma   90.00
#
_symmetry.space_group_name_H-M   'P 1'
#
loop_
_entity.id
_entity.type
_entity.pdbx_description
1 polymer ?
#
loop_
_entity_poly.entity_id
_entity_poly.type
_entity_poly.pdbx_seq_one_letter_code
_entity_poly.pdbx_strand_id
1 'polypeptide(L)'
;MRQLVYPENDEDRISRQLIEAALSGDEQAVLEALEHELVDVNYRGTVSLRVKYTDSIQREEVADEVKFDYQEFRTDVTPLFAAAHLGHIGITKKLLTVGADVNQKLFRGFATTAASREGHHQVLDLLLRAGAQQEAVEDALLEACLYGHVKAAELLIGSEMTRPDVLAQALVHASSRGFVDVVATLIKSGVDIDSWHRVLLRSAKPMLYANIDCTPLIAAIVGRQTAVVDYLLQAGAKTGCKASLGAWSWDSGSGEELRVGAGLGEPYNEAWCAVEYWESSGHILTSLLKHLSPDSVHNGRTLICHAILCRNMPAMQLILDAGADAEFLMQARDGQERPLHYAARSGWLPAVKVLIDHVCSVDAITESKDSALMICAKHKYWDCFEELLAAGADLGIQNSSGQSAITIAEGNGYGSGVQKIIWNAIVKGSKVRSTDPEVFSALHVAAKAGDLQVLQKLLEQGDIDVNVQDKYGYTAAMLAVGEGHLEAFKLLLYAGADIGMKSKKGETAVALARNGTLERLEWILLDAILANVLKSDEFQVLHFAARRGHLEVLTQLVKRGCAVNGLDEDGYTPLMLSAREGHADAVKLLLLAGADTSLTNGRGETALSLAQKHSASKAAENIILDYLAKKFVLAGGQVSKHTRQGKGKPHMKNLSMLKSGVLCWGRSRRRNVICREAALGPSEKLQRNRRRRGDADKPGVFRIVTNKGREVHFEASSQSNAELWVRGINLLSAEVRVPNGSDRGPGAGA
;
A
#
# COMPACT_ATOMS: atom_id res chain seq x y z
N MET A 1 -52.27 -48.32 42.89
CA MET A 1 -53.22 -47.84 43.90
C MET A 1 -54.59 -47.76 43.25
N ARG A 2 -55.63 -48.28 43.92
CA ARG A 2 -57.03 -48.25 43.45
C ARG A 2 -57.48 -46.79 43.29
N GLN A 3 -58.03 -46.44 42.13
CA GLN A 3 -58.76 -45.18 41.92
C GLN A 3 -59.99 -45.18 42.84
N LEU A 4 -59.97 -44.31 43.84
CA LEU A 4 -61.18 -43.88 44.55
C LEU A 4 -61.86 -42.85 43.65
N VAL A 5 -62.86 -43.29 42.88
CA VAL A 5 -63.80 -42.40 42.20
C VAL A 5 -64.81 -41.94 43.26
N TYR A 6 -64.71 -40.70 43.70
CA TYR A 6 -65.80 -40.05 44.41
C TYR A 6 -66.95 -39.81 43.42
N PRO A 7 -68.23 -39.96 43.82
CA PRO A 7 -69.35 -39.59 42.96
C PRO A 7 -69.26 -38.08 42.66
N GLU A 8 -69.22 -37.71 41.39
CA GLU A 8 -69.35 -36.30 41.00
C GLU A 8 -70.71 -35.79 41.48
N ASN A 9 -70.73 -34.66 42.17
CA ASN A 9 -71.97 -34.00 42.56
C ASN A 9 -72.78 -33.68 41.28
N ASP A 10 -74.09 -33.91 41.30
CA ASP A 10 -74.95 -33.65 40.13
C ASP A 10 -74.87 -32.18 39.65
N GLU A 11 -74.63 -31.24 40.58
CA GLU A 11 -74.32 -29.82 40.33
C GLU A 11 -73.05 -29.63 39.49
N ASP A 12 -71.95 -30.30 39.83
CA ASP A 12 -70.69 -30.24 39.09
C ASP A 12 -70.84 -30.80 37.67
N ARG A 13 -71.64 -31.88 37.53
CA ARG A 13 -71.89 -32.52 36.22
C ARG A 13 -72.64 -31.58 35.28
N ILE A 14 -73.72 -30.96 35.75
CA ILE A 14 -74.57 -30.07 34.94
C ILE A 14 -73.82 -28.77 34.60
N SER A 15 -73.09 -28.22 35.57
CA SER A 15 -72.29 -27.01 35.35
C SER A 15 -71.12 -27.27 34.37
N ARG A 16 -70.57 -28.50 34.34
CA ARG A 16 -69.61 -28.91 33.30
C ARG A 16 -70.26 -29.07 31.91
N GLN A 17 -71.46 -29.62 31.83
CA GLN A 17 -72.22 -29.69 30.58
C GLN A 17 -72.50 -28.29 30.00
N LEU A 18 -72.75 -27.30 30.86
CA LEU A 18 -72.89 -25.90 30.44
C LEU A 18 -71.60 -25.36 29.79
N ILE A 19 -70.42 -25.69 30.34
CA ILE A 19 -69.13 -25.32 29.72
C ILE A 19 -68.96 -26.03 28.37
N GLU A 20 -69.26 -27.33 28.29
CA GLU A 20 -69.15 -28.10 27.04
C GLU A 20 -70.09 -27.56 25.96
N ALA A 21 -71.32 -27.20 26.33
CA ALA A 21 -72.30 -26.57 25.44
C ALA A 21 -71.83 -25.18 24.98
N ALA A 22 -71.26 -24.39 25.89
CA ALA A 22 -70.66 -23.10 25.55
C ALA A 22 -69.45 -23.22 24.62
N LEU A 23 -68.67 -24.31 24.72
CA LEU A 23 -67.54 -24.62 23.83
C LEU A 23 -67.97 -25.19 22.46
N SER A 24 -69.07 -25.93 22.40
CA SER A 24 -69.58 -26.47 21.14
C SER A 24 -70.36 -25.43 20.33
N GLY A 25 -70.72 -24.30 20.96
CA GLY A 25 -71.59 -23.29 20.36
C GLY A 25 -73.05 -23.73 20.30
N ASP A 26 -73.45 -24.75 21.08
CA ASP A 26 -74.81 -25.27 21.11
C ASP A 26 -75.70 -24.39 21.99
N GLU A 27 -76.35 -23.42 21.34
CA GLU A 27 -77.25 -22.49 22.02
C GLU A 27 -78.45 -23.17 22.70
N GLN A 28 -78.89 -24.33 22.21
CA GLN A 28 -80.04 -25.06 22.74
C GLN A 28 -79.62 -25.83 24.00
N ALA A 29 -78.49 -26.54 23.94
CA ALA A 29 -77.93 -27.21 25.12
C ALA A 29 -77.55 -26.23 26.23
N VAL A 30 -77.09 -25.02 25.89
CA VAL A 30 -76.88 -23.95 26.88
C VAL A 30 -78.20 -23.55 27.55
N LEU A 31 -79.29 -23.38 26.80
CA LEU A 31 -80.59 -23.04 27.38
C LEU A 31 -81.11 -24.14 28.30
N GLU A 32 -81.04 -25.40 27.86
CA GLU A 32 -81.47 -26.55 28.66
C GLU A 32 -80.65 -26.70 29.96
N ALA A 33 -79.35 -26.45 29.90
CA ALA A 33 -78.51 -26.45 31.10
C ALA A 33 -78.83 -25.29 32.06
N LEU A 34 -79.20 -24.12 31.53
CA LEU A 34 -79.56 -22.94 32.33
C LEU A 34 -80.94 -23.04 33.00
N GLU A 35 -81.83 -23.91 32.50
CA GLU A 35 -83.14 -24.17 33.12
C GLU A 35 -83.04 -24.99 34.42
N HIS A 36 -81.90 -25.63 34.67
CA HIS A 36 -81.71 -26.49 35.83
C HIS A 36 -81.36 -25.69 37.10
N GLU A 37 -82.11 -25.89 38.20
CA GLU A 37 -81.96 -25.09 39.45
C GLU A 37 -80.57 -25.16 40.11
N LEU A 38 -79.82 -26.22 39.83
CA LEU A 38 -78.48 -26.50 40.41
C LEU A 38 -77.32 -26.03 39.52
N VAL A 39 -77.56 -25.30 38.44
CA VAL A 39 -76.48 -24.87 37.54
C VAL A 39 -75.72 -23.67 38.11
N ASP A 40 -74.40 -23.79 38.28
CA ASP A 40 -73.54 -22.66 38.58
C ASP A 40 -72.98 -22.07 37.27
N VAL A 41 -73.51 -20.90 36.89
CA VAL A 41 -73.10 -20.17 35.68
C VAL A 41 -71.64 -19.68 35.74
N ASN A 42 -71.07 -19.59 36.95
CA ASN A 42 -69.69 -19.15 37.21
C ASN A 42 -68.78 -20.33 37.59
N TYR A 43 -69.23 -21.55 37.36
CA TYR A 43 -68.49 -22.77 37.61
C TYR A 43 -67.15 -22.77 36.87
N ARG A 44 -66.11 -23.21 37.58
CA ARG A 44 -64.75 -23.34 37.04
C ARG A 44 -64.49 -24.80 36.69
N GLY A 45 -64.49 -25.10 35.39
CA GLY A 45 -64.22 -26.44 34.87
C GLY A 45 -62.95 -26.50 34.05
N THR A 46 -62.17 -27.57 34.23
CA THR A 46 -60.97 -27.80 33.42
C THR A 46 -61.33 -28.36 32.04
N VAL A 47 -60.93 -27.66 30.98
CA VAL A 47 -61.13 -28.10 29.59
C VAL A 47 -59.85 -27.97 28.78
N SER A 48 -59.81 -28.64 27.62
CA SER A 48 -58.74 -28.47 26.64
C SER A 48 -59.15 -27.39 25.64
N LEU A 49 -58.54 -26.20 25.73
CA LEU A 49 -58.76 -25.11 24.79
C LEU A 49 -57.67 -25.05 23.74
N ARG A 50 -58.07 -24.87 22.48
CA ARG A 50 -57.16 -24.46 21.42
C ARG A 50 -56.98 -22.95 21.50
N VAL A 51 -55.84 -22.50 22.03
CA VAL A 51 -55.58 -21.08 22.29
C VAL A 51 -54.57 -20.55 21.27
N LYS A 52 -54.90 -19.40 20.66
CA LYS A 52 -53.96 -18.68 19.82
C LYS A 52 -52.81 -18.15 20.66
N TYR A 53 -51.58 -18.30 20.18
CA TYR A 53 -50.41 -17.66 20.76
C TYR A 53 -49.55 -17.03 19.67
N THR A 54 -48.70 -16.08 20.08
CA THR A 54 -47.80 -15.38 19.17
C THR A 54 -46.35 -15.68 19.48
N ASP A 55 -45.59 -16.02 18.45
CA ASP A 55 -44.13 -16.03 18.51
C ASP A 55 -43.55 -14.98 17.57
N SER A 56 -42.54 -14.26 18.05
CA SER A 56 -41.76 -13.33 17.24
C SER A 56 -40.57 -14.09 16.68
N ILE A 57 -40.53 -14.27 15.36
CA ILE A 57 -39.41 -14.89 14.68
C ILE A 57 -38.42 -13.80 14.33
N GLN A 58 -37.28 -13.81 15.02
CA GLN A 58 -36.18 -12.92 14.70
C GLN A 58 -35.50 -13.41 13.44
N ARG A 59 -35.30 -12.50 12.47
CA ARG A 59 -34.48 -12.75 11.28
C ARG A 59 -33.26 -11.84 11.33
N GLU A 60 -32.21 -12.24 10.62
CA GLU A 60 -31.04 -11.37 10.46
C GLU A 60 -31.40 -10.24 9.50
N GLU A 61 -31.23 -8.99 9.97
CA GLU A 61 -31.35 -7.76 9.17
C GLU A 61 -32.72 -7.50 8.51
N VAL A 62 -33.75 -8.31 8.76
CA VAL A 62 -35.11 -8.12 8.23
C VAL A 62 -36.10 -7.93 9.38
N ALA A 63 -37.21 -7.25 9.11
CA ALA A 63 -38.34 -7.10 10.03
C ALA A 63 -38.69 -8.41 10.75
N ASP A 64 -38.87 -8.31 12.08
CA ASP A 64 -39.33 -9.43 12.89
C ASP A 64 -40.75 -9.83 12.44
N GLU A 65 -40.94 -11.13 12.22
CA GLU A 65 -42.23 -11.67 11.79
C GLU A 65 -43.00 -12.19 13.00
N VAL A 66 -44.22 -11.70 13.20
CA VAL A 66 -45.13 -12.26 14.20
C VAL A 66 -45.88 -13.44 13.56
N LYS A 67 -45.59 -14.65 14.04
CA LYS A 67 -46.36 -15.84 13.68
C LYS A 67 -47.43 -16.13 14.72
N PHE A 68 -48.57 -16.55 14.21
CA PHE A 68 -49.71 -16.98 15.00
C PHE A 68 -49.86 -18.48 14.87
N ASP A 69 -49.72 -19.17 15.99
CA ASP A 69 -49.94 -20.60 16.08
C ASP A 69 -51.00 -20.90 17.13
N TYR A 70 -51.45 -22.15 17.16
CA TYR A 70 -52.45 -22.63 18.10
C TYR A 70 -51.88 -23.80 18.87
N GLN A 71 -52.05 -23.76 20.18
CA GLN A 71 -51.65 -24.84 21.05
C GLN A 71 -52.83 -25.26 21.92
N GLU A 72 -52.98 -26.56 22.11
CA GLU A 72 -53.94 -27.11 23.04
C GLU A 72 -53.42 -26.93 24.47
N PHE A 73 -54.21 -26.24 25.29
CA PHE A 73 -53.93 -25.99 26.68
C PHE A 73 -55.05 -26.53 27.54
N ARG A 74 -54.68 -27.35 28.52
CA ARG A 74 -55.60 -27.76 29.57
C ARG A 74 -55.65 -26.68 30.64
N THR A 75 -56.78 -26.00 30.76
CA THR A 75 -56.95 -24.84 31.66
C THR A 75 -58.37 -24.75 32.19
N ASP A 76 -58.52 -24.08 33.34
CA ASP A 76 -59.83 -23.84 33.94
C ASP A 76 -60.51 -22.68 33.24
N VAL A 77 -61.75 -22.92 32.82
CA VAL A 77 -62.59 -21.95 32.14
C VAL A 77 -63.95 -21.86 32.82
N THR A 78 -64.64 -20.75 32.58
CA THR A 78 -66.06 -20.59 32.88
C THR A 78 -66.86 -20.66 31.58
N PRO A 79 -68.18 -20.92 31.64
CA PRO A 79 -69.02 -20.88 30.44
C PRO A 79 -68.89 -19.56 29.67
N LEU A 80 -68.79 -18.44 30.40
CA LEU A 80 -68.62 -17.12 29.79
C LEU A 80 -67.25 -16.97 29.11
N PHE A 81 -66.18 -17.43 29.75
CA PHE A 81 -64.85 -17.42 29.16
C PHE A 81 -64.79 -18.30 27.89
N ALA A 82 -65.39 -19.49 27.93
CA ALA A 82 -65.49 -20.39 26.79
C ALA A 82 -66.25 -19.76 25.61
N ALA A 83 -67.43 -19.19 25.86
CA ALA A 83 -68.21 -18.50 24.85
C ALA A 83 -67.46 -17.28 24.27
N ALA A 84 -66.73 -16.54 25.11
CA ALA A 84 -65.93 -15.40 24.70
C ALA A 84 -64.71 -15.79 23.86
N HIS A 85 -64.04 -16.89 24.21
CA HIS A 85 -62.90 -17.45 23.47
C HIS A 85 -63.27 -17.87 22.05
N LEU A 86 -64.48 -18.41 21.84
CA LEU A 86 -64.93 -18.88 20.52
C LEU A 86 -65.80 -17.86 19.76
N GLY A 87 -66.11 -16.72 20.38
CA GLY A 87 -66.88 -15.65 19.76
C GLY A 87 -68.39 -15.92 19.66
N HIS A 88 -68.95 -16.75 20.54
CA HIS A 88 -70.38 -17.10 20.52
C HIS A 88 -71.26 -16.01 21.13
N ILE A 89 -71.57 -14.99 20.33
CA ILE A 89 -72.33 -13.79 20.74
C ILE A 89 -73.68 -14.13 21.41
N GLY A 90 -74.46 -15.06 20.84
CA GLY A 90 -75.76 -15.44 21.38
C GLY A 90 -75.66 -16.07 22.77
N ILE A 91 -74.71 -16.98 22.94
CA ILE A 91 -74.40 -17.65 24.20
C ILE A 91 -73.89 -16.63 25.23
N THR A 92 -72.94 -15.76 24.85
CA THR A 92 -72.42 -14.71 25.74
C THR A 92 -73.55 -13.82 26.26
N LYS A 93 -74.47 -13.35 25.39
CA LYS A 93 -75.62 -12.54 25.83
C LYS A 93 -76.48 -13.28 26.85
N LYS A 94 -76.82 -14.54 26.59
CA LYS A 94 -77.63 -15.37 27.50
C LYS A 94 -76.94 -15.56 28.85
N LEU A 95 -75.67 -15.92 28.86
CA LEU A 95 -74.89 -16.10 30.11
C LEU A 95 -74.83 -14.80 30.93
N LEU A 96 -74.62 -13.65 30.28
CA LEU A 96 -74.62 -12.35 30.96
C LEU A 96 -76.00 -12.01 31.55
N THR A 97 -77.10 -12.32 30.86
CA THR A 97 -78.45 -12.07 31.40
C THR A 97 -78.78 -12.90 32.64
N VAL A 98 -78.17 -14.09 32.78
CA VAL A 98 -78.37 -14.98 33.94
C VAL A 98 -77.40 -14.62 35.09
N GLY A 99 -76.50 -13.65 34.90
CA GLY A 99 -75.60 -13.17 35.95
C GLY A 99 -74.21 -13.81 35.94
N ALA A 100 -73.71 -14.22 34.77
CA ALA A 100 -72.32 -14.63 34.62
C ALA A 100 -71.37 -13.48 34.99
N ASP A 101 -70.36 -13.77 35.80
CA ASP A 101 -69.35 -12.81 36.26
C ASP A 101 -68.30 -12.55 35.18
N VAL A 102 -68.32 -11.33 34.62
CA VAL A 102 -67.36 -10.84 33.61
C VAL A 102 -65.94 -10.72 34.17
N ASN A 103 -65.82 -10.48 35.48
CA ASN A 103 -64.56 -10.12 36.15
C ASN A 103 -63.91 -11.32 36.86
N GLN A 104 -64.37 -12.53 36.57
CA GLN A 104 -63.78 -13.73 37.12
C GLN A 104 -62.41 -14.00 36.47
N LYS A 105 -61.32 -13.70 37.20
CA LYS A 105 -59.95 -13.93 36.73
C LYS A 105 -59.60 -15.42 36.73
N LEU A 106 -59.23 -15.91 35.57
CA LEU A 106 -58.74 -17.27 35.32
C LEU A 106 -57.24 -17.23 34.97
N PHE A 107 -56.62 -18.40 34.80
CA PHE A 107 -55.18 -18.49 34.49
C PHE A 107 -54.79 -17.74 33.21
N ARG A 108 -55.68 -17.71 32.20
CA ARG A 108 -55.47 -17.00 30.93
C ARG A 108 -56.04 -15.58 30.88
N GLY A 109 -56.41 -15.04 32.04
CA GLY A 109 -57.01 -13.73 32.20
C GLY A 109 -58.53 -13.81 32.36
N PHE A 110 -59.23 -12.85 31.75
CA PHE A 110 -60.68 -12.66 31.88
C PHE A 110 -61.40 -13.06 30.59
N ALA A 111 -62.73 -13.10 30.59
CA ALA A 111 -63.49 -13.28 29.37
C ALA A 111 -63.16 -12.20 28.31
N THR A 112 -62.86 -10.97 28.76
CA THR A 112 -62.41 -9.86 27.90
C THR A 112 -61.05 -10.12 27.24
N THR A 113 -60.12 -10.77 27.95
CA THR A 113 -58.79 -11.10 27.40
C THR A 113 -58.90 -12.20 26.35
N ALA A 114 -59.75 -13.20 26.57
CA ALA A 114 -60.05 -14.25 25.59
C ALA A 114 -60.66 -13.68 24.31
N ALA A 115 -61.72 -12.86 24.44
CA ALA A 115 -62.36 -12.21 23.30
C ALA A 115 -61.37 -11.30 22.53
N SER A 116 -60.51 -10.58 23.25
CA SER A 116 -59.51 -9.68 22.63
C SER A 116 -58.42 -10.44 21.91
N ARG A 117 -57.90 -11.52 22.48
CA ARG A 117 -56.85 -12.37 21.88
C ARG A 117 -57.29 -13.00 20.56
N GLU A 118 -58.54 -13.46 20.50
CA GLU A 118 -59.11 -14.12 19.33
C GLU A 118 -59.73 -13.13 18.33
N GLY A 119 -59.87 -11.85 18.71
CA GLY A 119 -60.36 -10.78 17.84
C GLY A 119 -61.89 -10.67 17.76
N HIS A 120 -62.60 -11.22 18.74
CA HIS A 120 -64.05 -11.22 18.83
C HIS A 120 -64.59 -9.90 19.40
N HIS A 121 -64.40 -8.81 18.67
CA HIS A 121 -64.74 -7.44 19.11
C HIS A 121 -66.21 -7.24 19.49
N GLN A 122 -67.16 -8.00 18.90
CA GLN A 122 -68.59 -7.90 19.26
C GLN A 122 -68.88 -8.51 20.62
N VAL A 123 -68.21 -9.62 20.95
CA VAL A 123 -68.29 -10.21 22.28
C VAL A 123 -67.61 -9.29 23.30
N LEU A 124 -66.47 -8.71 22.93
CA LEU A 124 -65.78 -7.74 23.77
C LEU A 124 -66.65 -6.52 24.13
N ASP A 125 -67.36 -5.92 23.16
CA ASP A 125 -68.30 -4.82 23.40
C ASP A 125 -69.41 -5.21 24.39
N LEU A 126 -69.94 -6.44 24.29
CA LEU A 126 -70.94 -6.95 25.24
C LEU A 126 -70.37 -7.08 26.66
N LEU A 127 -69.15 -7.59 26.78
CA LEU A 127 -68.48 -7.75 28.08
C LEU A 127 -68.18 -6.39 28.72
N LEU A 128 -67.75 -5.39 27.93
CA LEU A 128 -67.54 -4.02 28.41
C LEU A 128 -68.84 -3.41 28.95
N ARG A 129 -69.94 -3.52 28.20
CA ARG A 129 -71.26 -3.03 28.63
C ARG A 129 -71.81 -3.77 29.86
N ALA A 130 -71.39 -5.02 30.07
CA ALA A 130 -71.78 -5.83 31.22
C ALA A 130 -70.96 -5.54 32.49
N GLY A 131 -70.08 -4.53 32.48
CA GLY A 131 -69.38 -4.06 33.68
C GLY A 131 -68.00 -4.70 33.87
N ALA A 132 -67.23 -4.87 32.80
CA ALA A 132 -65.82 -5.23 32.89
C ALA A 132 -65.04 -4.17 33.69
N GLN A 133 -64.24 -4.61 34.66
CA GLN A 133 -63.42 -3.77 35.52
C GLN A 133 -62.11 -3.36 34.84
N GLN A 134 -61.49 -2.31 35.37
CA GLN A 134 -60.24 -1.75 34.87
C GLN A 134 -59.14 -2.80 34.60
N GLU A 135 -58.88 -3.72 35.55
CA GLU A 135 -57.86 -4.77 35.38
C GLU A 135 -58.15 -5.67 34.16
N ALA A 136 -59.42 -6.04 33.96
CA ALA A 136 -59.85 -6.88 32.85
C ALA A 136 -59.76 -6.17 31.49
N VAL A 137 -59.91 -4.84 31.47
CA VAL A 137 -59.76 -4.00 30.28
C VAL A 137 -58.28 -3.76 29.94
N GLU A 138 -57.44 -3.51 30.94
CA GLU A 138 -56.00 -3.32 30.78
C GLU A 138 -55.33 -4.58 30.22
N ASP A 139 -55.60 -5.76 30.80
CA ASP A 139 -55.07 -7.04 30.28
C ASP A 139 -55.58 -7.33 28.86
N ALA A 140 -56.86 -7.03 28.60
CA ALA A 140 -57.47 -7.21 27.28
C ALA A 140 -56.83 -6.29 26.23
N LEU A 141 -56.45 -5.06 26.60
CA LEU A 141 -55.81 -4.11 25.69
C LEU A 141 -54.42 -4.59 25.29
N LEU A 142 -53.64 -5.11 26.25
CA LEU A 142 -52.33 -5.67 25.96
C LEU A 142 -52.43 -6.87 25.01
N GLU A 143 -53.41 -7.76 25.22
CA GLU A 143 -53.68 -8.88 24.31
C GLU A 143 -54.13 -8.38 22.92
N ALA A 144 -55.03 -7.41 22.83
CA ALA A 144 -55.44 -6.84 21.55
C ALA A 144 -54.23 -6.28 20.76
N CYS A 145 -53.32 -5.59 21.45
CA CYS A 145 -52.12 -5.00 20.85
C CYS A 145 -51.06 -6.03 20.48
N LEU A 146 -50.90 -7.10 21.27
CA LEU A 146 -49.95 -8.19 20.97
C LEU A 146 -50.37 -9.04 19.76
N TYR A 147 -51.66 -9.05 19.42
CA TYR A 147 -52.22 -9.85 18.33
C TYR A 147 -52.68 -9.02 17.12
N GLY A 148 -52.54 -7.70 17.17
CA GLY A 148 -52.85 -6.82 16.04
C GLY A 148 -54.34 -6.54 15.85
N HIS A 149 -55.17 -6.65 16.89
CA HIS A 149 -56.63 -6.50 16.78
C HIS A 149 -57.08 -5.04 16.97
N VAL A 150 -57.06 -4.29 15.86
CA VAL A 150 -57.38 -2.85 15.81
C VAL A 150 -58.71 -2.50 16.49
N LYS A 151 -59.81 -3.15 16.09
CA LYS A 151 -61.15 -2.86 16.64
C LYS A 151 -61.28 -3.16 18.13
N ALA A 152 -60.57 -4.18 18.62
CA ALA A 152 -60.56 -4.50 20.04
C ALA A 152 -59.81 -3.40 20.82
N ALA A 153 -58.67 -2.93 20.31
CA ALA A 153 -57.94 -1.81 20.89
C ALA A 153 -58.78 -0.52 20.91
N GLU A 154 -59.48 -0.19 19.82
CA GLU A 154 -60.40 0.96 19.75
C GLU A 154 -61.46 0.94 20.86
N LEU A 155 -62.16 -0.20 21.02
CA LEU A 155 -63.20 -0.37 22.04
C LEU A 155 -62.65 -0.24 23.46
N LEU A 156 -61.47 -0.80 23.72
CA LEU A 156 -60.86 -0.81 25.05
C LEU A 156 -60.34 0.57 25.46
N ILE A 157 -59.73 1.32 24.54
CA ILE A 157 -59.28 2.68 24.81
C ILE A 157 -60.48 3.62 24.98
N GLY A 158 -61.52 3.46 24.16
CA GLY A 158 -62.76 4.23 24.25
C GLY A 158 -63.57 4.01 25.54
N SER A 159 -63.19 3.03 26.37
CA SER A 159 -63.79 2.82 27.69
C SER A 159 -63.27 3.78 28.77
N GLU A 160 -62.19 4.52 28.50
CA GLU A 160 -61.54 5.47 29.42
C GLU A 160 -61.08 4.86 30.77
N MET A 161 -61.01 3.53 30.89
CA MET A 161 -60.60 2.83 32.10
C MET A 161 -59.09 2.52 32.16
N THR A 162 -58.33 2.79 31.09
CA THR A 162 -56.93 2.35 30.95
C THR A 162 -55.94 3.40 31.48
N ARG A 163 -54.96 2.96 32.28
CA ARG A 163 -53.90 3.84 32.80
C ARG A 163 -52.89 4.23 31.72
N PRO A 164 -52.28 5.43 31.83
CA PRO A 164 -51.20 5.87 30.94
C PRO A 164 -50.05 4.86 30.79
N ASP A 165 -49.64 4.21 31.88
CA ASP A 165 -48.54 3.23 31.86
C ASP A 165 -48.86 1.99 31.00
N VAL A 166 -50.12 1.54 31.01
CA VAL A 166 -50.58 0.40 30.20
C VAL A 166 -50.74 0.82 28.73
N LEU A 167 -51.19 2.05 28.49
CA LEU A 167 -51.24 2.62 27.13
C LEU A 167 -49.84 2.74 26.52
N ALA A 168 -48.85 3.18 27.32
CA ALA A 168 -47.44 3.22 26.91
C ALA A 168 -46.91 1.82 26.60
N GLN A 169 -47.20 0.83 27.46
CA GLN A 169 -46.85 -0.57 27.24
C GLN A 169 -47.45 -1.11 25.94
N ALA A 170 -48.74 -0.87 25.72
CA ALA A 170 -49.48 -1.29 24.54
C ALA A 170 -48.87 -0.71 23.26
N LEU A 171 -48.51 0.58 23.28
CA LEU A 171 -47.89 1.26 22.15
C LEU A 171 -46.50 0.72 21.83
N VAL A 172 -45.65 0.50 22.84
CA VAL A 172 -44.31 -0.08 22.66
C VAL A 172 -44.40 -1.53 22.14
N HIS A 173 -45.31 -2.34 22.68
CA HIS A 173 -45.54 -3.71 22.21
C HIS A 173 -46.00 -3.76 20.75
N ALA A 174 -47.01 -2.96 20.39
CA ALA A 174 -47.52 -2.91 19.02
C ALA A 174 -46.43 -2.42 18.04
N SER A 175 -45.59 -1.48 18.47
CA SER A 175 -44.52 -0.91 17.65
C SER A 175 -43.40 -1.90 17.37
N SER A 176 -42.94 -2.67 18.37
CA SER A 176 -41.91 -3.71 18.17
C SER A 176 -42.36 -4.83 17.24
N ARG A 177 -43.66 -5.05 17.12
CA ARG A 177 -44.30 -6.13 16.36
C ARG A 177 -44.77 -5.74 14.96
N GLY A 178 -44.69 -4.46 14.60
CA GLY A 178 -45.05 -4.00 13.26
C GLY A 178 -46.54 -3.77 13.03
N PHE A 179 -47.38 -3.70 14.07
CA PHE A 179 -48.83 -3.48 13.91
C PHE A 179 -49.16 -2.00 13.72
N VAL A 180 -48.83 -1.46 12.54
CA VAL A 180 -49.00 -0.04 12.20
C VAL A 180 -50.41 0.48 12.47
N ASP A 181 -51.45 -0.29 12.12
CA ASP A 181 -52.84 0.15 12.31
C ASP A 181 -53.22 0.27 13.80
N VAL A 182 -52.70 -0.63 14.64
CA VAL A 182 -52.89 -0.56 16.10
C VAL A 182 -52.13 0.63 16.68
N VAL A 183 -50.87 0.83 16.27
CA VAL A 183 -50.06 2.00 16.64
C VAL A 183 -50.79 3.29 16.26
N ALA A 184 -51.31 3.37 15.04
CA ALA A 184 -52.04 4.52 14.55
C ALA A 184 -53.30 4.81 15.37
N THR A 185 -54.02 3.75 15.75
CA THR A 185 -55.21 3.84 16.59
C THR A 185 -54.89 4.36 17.99
N LEU A 186 -53.84 3.85 18.63
CA LEU A 186 -53.40 4.28 19.96
C LEU A 186 -53.04 5.77 19.95
N ILE A 187 -52.25 6.21 18.97
CA ILE A 187 -51.82 7.61 18.87
C ILE A 187 -53.02 8.53 18.57
N LYS A 188 -53.92 8.15 17.66
CA LYS A 188 -55.15 8.91 17.39
C LYS A 188 -56.06 9.04 18.62
N SER A 189 -56.00 8.07 19.53
CA SER A 189 -56.76 8.07 20.78
C SER A 189 -56.09 8.88 21.90
N GLY A 190 -54.97 9.57 21.62
CA GLY A 190 -54.30 10.47 22.56
C GLY A 190 -53.20 9.83 23.40
N VAL A 191 -52.74 8.61 23.06
CA VAL A 191 -51.58 8.01 23.71
C VAL A 191 -50.31 8.79 23.33
N ASP A 192 -49.48 9.11 24.33
CA ASP A 192 -48.21 9.82 24.11
C ASP A 192 -47.27 8.99 23.22
N ILE A 193 -46.92 9.55 22.07
CA ILE A 193 -46.03 8.93 21.08
C ILE A 193 -44.61 8.69 21.61
N ASP A 194 -44.17 9.50 22.58
CA ASP A 194 -42.83 9.44 23.17
C ASP A 194 -42.80 8.66 24.50
N SER A 195 -43.88 7.94 24.82
CA SER A 195 -44.01 7.23 26.10
C SER A 195 -42.90 6.20 26.29
N TRP A 196 -42.30 6.16 27.47
CA TRP A 196 -41.28 5.16 27.80
C TRP A 196 -41.92 3.94 28.45
N HIS A 197 -41.53 2.76 27.99
CA HIS A 197 -41.91 1.53 28.68
C HIS A 197 -40.79 0.48 28.61
N ARG A 198 -40.72 -0.33 29.67
CA ARG A 198 -39.77 -1.43 29.77
C ARG A 198 -40.30 -2.65 29.04
N VAL A 199 -39.63 -3.05 27.96
CA VAL A 199 -40.04 -4.20 27.17
C VAL A 199 -38.88 -5.16 26.94
N LEU A 200 -39.20 -6.45 26.87
CA LEU A 200 -38.27 -7.48 26.42
C LEU A 200 -38.03 -7.33 24.91
N LEU A 201 -36.96 -6.64 24.54
CA LEU A 201 -36.51 -6.54 23.16
C LEU A 201 -35.67 -7.75 22.79
N ARG A 202 -35.89 -8.23 21.56
CA ARG A 202 -35.20 -9.38 20.99
C ARG A 202 -34.65 -9.00 19.63
N SER A 203 -33.45 -9.48 19.32
CA SER A 203 -32.84 -9.33 18.00
C SER A 203 -31.90 -10.50 17.75
N ALA A 204 -31.87 -11.00 16.51
CA ALA A 204 -30.92 -12.03 16.09
C ALA A 204 -29.50 -11.46 15.88
N LYS A 205 -29.40 -10.26 15.29
CA LYS A 205 -28.13 -9.62 14.93
C LYS A 205 -28.16 -8.09 15.15
N PRO A 206 -27.40 -7.56 16.12
CA PRO A 206 -26.70 -8.31 17.17
C PRO A 206 -27.68 -9.08 18.06
N MET A 207 -27.19 -10.14 18.71
CA MET A 207 -27.99 -10.91 19.65
C MET A 207 -28.36 -10.05 20.84
N LEU A 208 -29.66 -9.81 21.02
CA LEU A 208 -30.23 -9.08 22.14
C LEU A 208 -31.35 -9.91 22.76
N TYR A 209 -31.32 -10.04 24.08
CA TYR A 209 -32.42 -10.57 24.87
C TYR A 209 -32.41 -9.84 26.22
N ALA A 210 -33.00 -8.64 26.26
CA ALA A 210 -32.89 -7.77 27.41
C ALA A 210 -34.17 -6.97 27.64
N ASN A 211 -34.48 -6.74 28.91
CA ASN A 211 -35.61 -5.94 29.33
C ASN A 211 -35.17 -4.49 29.49
N ILE A 212 -35.44 -3.67 28.48
CA ILE A 212 -34.88 -2.32 28.30
C ILE A 212 -36.02 -1.30 28.25
N ASP A 213 -35.80 -0.16 28.89
CA ASP A 213 -36.67 1.02 28.76
C ASP A 213 -36.42 1.68 27.41
N CYS A 214 -37.46 1.79 26.58
CA CYS A 214 -37.36 2.41 25.27
C CYS A 214 -38.64 3.14 24.87
N THR A 215 -38.52 3.99 23.85
CA THR A 215 -39.64 4.62 23.16
C THR A 215 -40.23 3.68 22.11
N PRO A 216 -41.47 3.92 21.62
CA PRO A 216 -42.07 3.14 20.55
C PRO A 216 -41.22 3.14 19.28
N LEU A 217 -40.56 4.28 18.99
CA LEU A 217 -39.66 4.43 17.85
C LEU A 217 -38.44 3.50 17.96
N ILE A 218 -37.78 3.46 19.12
CA ILE A 218 -36.65 2.57 19.37
C ILE A 218 -37.08 1.09 19.31
N ALA A 219 -38.24 0.76 19.88
CA ALA A 219 -38.80 -0.59 19.81
C ALA A 219 -39.06 -1.04 18.36
N ALA A 220 -39.60 -0.14 17.53
CA ALA A 220 -39.81 -0.39 16.10
C ALA A 220 -38.48 -0.57 15.34
N ILE A 221 -37.44 0.20 15.68
CA ILE A 221 -36.10 0.07 15.07
C ILE A 221 -35.48 -1.29 15.38
N VAL A 222 -35.49 -1.73 16.65
CA VAL A 222 -34.93 -3.03 17.05
C VAL A 222 -35.69 -4.20 16.40
N GLY A 223 -37.02 -4.07 16.28
CA GLY A 223 -37.86 -5.01 15.53
C GLY A 223 -37.77 -4.87 14.00
N ARG A 224 -37.00 -3.89 13.50
CA ARG A 224 -36.82 -3.56 12.07
C ARG A 224 -38.13 -3.28 11.32
N GLN A 225 -39.10 -2.66 12.01
CA GLN A 225 -40.45 -2.40 11.52
C GLN A 225 -40.50 -1.06 10.75
N THR A 226 -40.09 -1.08 9.48
CA THR A 226 -39.99 0.12 8.62
C THR A 226 -41.27 0.95 8.58
N ALA A 227 -42.42 0.31 8.40
CA ALA A 227 -43.70 1.00 8.29
C ALA A 227 -44.14 1.69 9.60
N VAL A 228 -43.79 1.11 10.75
CA VAL A 228 -44.05 1.73 12.06
C VAL A 228 -43.12 2.92 12.27
N VAL A 229 -41.83 2.78 11.93
CA VAL A 229 -40.85 3.88 12.02
C VAL A 229 -41.31 5.08 11.20
N ASP A 230 -41.70 4.87 9.94
CA ASP A 230 -42.17 5.95 9.08
C ASP A 230 -43.42 6.64 9.64
N TYR A 231 -44.39 5.85 10.14
CA TYR A 231 -45.60 6.39 10.75
C TYR A 231 -45.28 7.23 11.99
N LEU A 232 -44.42 6.74 12.89
CA LEU A 232 -44.03 7.44 14.11
C LEU A 232 -43.30 8.75 13.81
N LEU A 233 -42.38 8.76 12.84
CA LEU A 233 -41.70 9.99 12.41
C LEU A 233 -42.66 11.00 11.77
N GLN A 234 -43.59 10.55 10.92
CA GLN A 234 -44.63 11.40 10.34
C GLN A 234 -45.59 11.96 11.38
N ALA A 235 -45.89 11.18 12.42
CA ALA A 235 -46.72 11.58 13.55
C ALA A 235 -45.99 12.50 14.55
N GLY A 236 -44.71 12.81 14.33
CA GLY A 236 -43.95 13.78 15.12
C GLY A 236 -43.25 13.20 16.35
N ALA A 237 -42.90 11.91 16.35
CA ALA A 237 -42.09 11.30 17.41
C ALA A 237 -40.78 12.07 17.60
N LYS A 238 -40.37 12.29 18.86
CA LYS A 238 -39.10 12.96 19.17
C LYS A 238 -37.93 12.05 18.83
N THR A 239 -36.94 12.65 18.17
CA THR A 239 -35.64 12.03 17.90
C THR A 239 -34.58 12.51 18.89
N GLY A 240 -33.56 11.71 19.13
CA GLY A 240 -32.47 11.97 20.08
C GLY A 240 -32.66 11.31 21.44
N CYS A 241 -33.68 10.45 21.61
CA CYS A 241 -33.92 9.71 22.84
C CYS A 241 -32.88 8.60 23.01
N LYS A 242 -32.21 8.54 24.17
CA LYS A 242 -31.12 7.57 24.40
C LYS A 242 -31.59 6.35 25.19
N ALA A 243 -31.61 5.16 24.58
CA ALA A 243 -31.93 3.91 25.26
C ALA A 243 -30.68 3.03 25.46
N SER A 244 -30.65 2.28 26.56
CA SER A 244 -29.55 1.39 26.93
C SER A 244 -29.53 0.12 26.07
N LEU A 245 -29.20 0.29 24.79
CA LEU A 245 -29.15 -0.77 23.78
C LEU A 245 -27.73 -1.08 23.29
N GLY A 246 -26.79 -0.15 23.47
CA GLY A 246 -25.48 -0.26 22.84
C GLY A 246 -24.69 -1.48 23.29
N ALA A 247 -23.99 -2.09 22.34
CA ALA A 247 -23.04 -3.16 22.63
C ALA A 247 -21.62 -2.67 22.90
N TRP A 248 -21.37 -1.37 22.71
CA TRP A 248 -20.04 -0.77 22.80
C TRP A 248 -19.94 0.18 23.98
N SER A 249 -18.84 0.08 24.70
CA SER A 249 -18.44 1.01 25.75
C SER A 249 -17.18 1.75 25.31
N TRP A 250 -17.20 3.08 25.43
CA TRP A 250 -16.03 3.91 25.20
C TRP A 250 -15.30 4.12 26.52
N ASP A 251 -14.02 3.73 26.58
CA ASP A 251 -13.19 4.13 27.71
C ASP A 251 -12.53 5.48 27.43
N SER A 252 -13.00 6.52 28.11
CA SER A 252 -12.44 7.87 27.98
C SER A 252 -10.97 8.00 28.40
N GLY A 253 -10.46 7.08 29.24
CA GLY A 253 -9.08 7.11 29.72
C GLY A 253 -8.09 6.49 28.74
N SER A 254 -8.45 5.37 28.10
CA SER A 254 -7.62 4.71 27.10
C SER A 254 -7.98 5.04 25.66
N GLY A 255 -9.12 5.68 25.39
CA GLY A 255 -9.65 5.89 24.04
C GLY A 255 -9.94 4.58 23.28
N GLU A 256 -10.09 3.47 24.01
CA GLU A 256 -10.40 2.17 23.45
C GLU A 256 -11.90 1.88 23.46
N GLU A 257 -12.29 1.13 22.44
CA GLU A 257 -13.67 0.73 22.18
C GLU A 257 -13.83 -0.75 22.49
N LEU A 258 -14.62 -1.03 23.51
CA LEU A 258 -14.81 -2.39 24.00
C LEU A 258 -16.22 -2.85 23.71
N ARG A 259 -16.33 -3.99 23.03
CA ARG A 259 -17.60 -4.67 22.87
C ARG A 259 -17.95 -5.36 24.19
N VAL A 260 -18.90 -4.79 24.90
CA VAL A 260 -19.38 -5.28 26.21
C VAL A 260 -20.63 -6.14 26.12
N GLY A 261 -21.30 -6.15 24.97
CA GLY A 261 -22.54 -6.89 24.72
C GLY A 261 -23.76 -5.98 24.72
N ALA A 262 -24.76 -6.33 23.92
CA ALA A 262 -25.92 -5.48 23.67
C ALA A 262 -26.68 -5.17 24.98
N GLY A 263 -26.95 -3.89 25.21
CA GLY A 263 -27.61 -3.38 26.42
C GLY A 263 -26.71 -3.21 27.65
N LEU A 264 -25.40 -3.53 27.55
CA LEU A 264 -24.42 -3.28 28.61
C LEU A 264 -23.50 -2.09 28.31
N GLY A 265 -23.53 -1.59 27.08
CA GLY A 265 -22.74 -0.45 26.64
C GLY A 265 -23.45 0.88 26.84
N GLU A 266 -23.00 1.86 26.07
CA GLU A 266 -23.52 3.22 26.14
C GLU A 266 -24.95 3.31 25.60
N PRO A 267 -25.77 4.24 26.13
CA PRO A 267 -27.13 4.42 25.65
C PRO A 267 -27.13 5.14 24.29
N TYR A 268 -27.82 4.57 23.32
CA TYR A 268 -27.87 5.03 21.94
C TYR A 268 -29.14 5.77 21.61
N ASN A 269 -29.01 6.76 20.74
CA ASN A 269 -30.17 7.34 20.06
C ASN A 269 -30.65 6.44 18.91
N GLU A 270 -31.72 6.84 18.27
CA GLU A 270 -32.41 6.10 17.21
C GLU A 270 -31.50 5.82 16.01
N ALA A 271 -30.66 6.80 15.60
CA ALA A 271 -29.74 6.63 14.48
C ALA A 271 -28.62 5.63 14.81
N TRP A 272 -28.06 5.70 16.01
CA TRP A 272 -27.04 4.74 16.48
C TRP A 272 -27.64 3.33 16.63
N CYS A 273 -28.86 3.23 17.16
CA CYS A 273 -29.62 1.98 17.17
C CYS A 273 -29.86 1.45 15.75
N ALA A 274 -30.20 2.29 14.78
CA ALA A 274 -30.44 1.85 13.41
C ALA A 274 -29.17 1.33 12.71
N VAL A 275 -27.98 1.84 13.08
CA VAL A 275 -26.70 1.33 12.58
C VAL A 275 -26.36 -0.04 13.20
N GLU A 276 -26.55 -0.20 14.52
CA GLU A 276 -26.26 -1.46 15.20
C GLU A 276 -27.32 -2.54 14.87
N TYR A 277 -28.61 -2.21 14.93
CA TYR A 277 -29.74 -3.07 14.56
C TYR A 277 -30.16 -2.87 13.11
N TRP A 278 -29.21 -3.11 12.21
CA TRP A 278 -29.36 -2.85 10.78
C TRP A 278 -30.61 -3.50 10.19
N GLU A 279 -31.33 -2.73 9.37
CA GLU A 279 -32.38 -3.21 8.49
C GLU A 279 -31.85 -3.25 7.06
N SER A 280 -32.05 -4.38 6.38
CA SER A 280 -31.39 -4.78 5.14
C SER A 280 -31.52 -3.79 3.99
N SER A 281 -32.64 -3.06 3.92
CA SER A 281 -32.87 -2.05 2.89
C SER A 281 -32.23 -0.69 3.23
N GLY A 282 -31.80 -0.49 4.48
CA GLY A 282 -31.30 0.78 4.99
C GLY A 282 -32.37 1.87 5.12
N HIS A 283 -33.64 1.52 4.93
CA HIS A 283 -34.75 2.48 4.90
C HIS A 283 -34.95 3.16 6.25
N ILE A 284 -34.84 2.41 7.35
CA ILE A 284 -34.96 2.96 8.71
C ILE A 284 -33.92 4.08 8.93
N LEU A 285 -32.65 3.79 8.66
CA LEU A 285 -31.59 4.79 8.82
C LEU A 285 -31.80 5.97 7.88
N THR A 286 -32.18 5.73 6.63
CA THR A 286 -32.47 6.78 5.64
C THR A 286 -33.61 7.69 6.10
N SER A 287 -34.69 7.14 6.66
CA SER A 287 -35.79 7.93 7.21
C SER A 287 -35.34 8.76 8.42
N LEU A 288 -34.51 8.21 9.31
CA LEU A 288 -33.97 8.93 10.46
C LEU A 288 -33.04 10.08 10.05
N LEU A 289 -32.17 9.88 9.06
CA LEU A 289 -31.23 10.91 8.58
C LEU A 289 -31.92 12.10 7.88
N LYS A 290 -33.21 12.01 7.54
CA LYS A 290 -34.01 13.17 7.12
C LYS A 290 -34.30 14.14 8.27
N HIS A 291 -34.28 13.63 9.50
CA HIS A 291 -34.60 14.38 10.72
C HIS A 291 -33.39 14.63 11.62
N LEU A 292 -32.34 13.80 11.51
CA LEU A 292 -31.12 13.86 12.30
C LEU A 292 -29.91 14.20 11.43
N SER A 293 -28.99 14.99 11.99
CA SER A 293 -27.70 15.22 11.32
C SER A 293 -26.86 13.93 11.32
N PRO A 294 -26.29 13.53 10.17
CA PRO A 294 -25.38 12.39 10.11
C PRO A 294 -24.08 12.64 10.92
N ASP A 295 -23.71 13.90 11.13
CA ASP A 295 -22.55 14.32 11.92
C ASP A 295 -22.85 14.43 13.42
N SER A 296 -23.98 13.87 13.87
CA SER A 296 -24.32 13.86 15.29
C SER A 296 -23.23 13.14 16.10
N VAL A 297 -22.69 13.86 17.08
CA VAL A 297 -21.58 13.38 17.90
C VAL A 297 -22.12 12.67 19.14
N HIS A 298 -21.60 11.47 19.41
CA HIS A 298 -21.80 10.75 20.66
C HIS A 298 -20.45 10.49 21.33
N ASN A 299 -20.24 11.07 22.51
CA ASN A 299 -18.99 10.94 23.28
C ASN A 299 -17.73 11.23 22.43
N GLY A 300 -17.80 12.23 21.54
CA GLY A 300 -16.67 12.66 20.68
C GLY A 300 -16.50 11.89 19.36
N ARG A 301 -17.42 10.96 19.03
CA ARG A 301 -17.40 10.17 17.80
C ARG A 301 -18.61 10.41 16.91
N THR A 302 -18.45 10.19 15.62
CA THR A 302 -19.51 10.29 14.61
C THR A 302 -20.19 8.95 14.32
N LEU A 303 -21.33 9.02 13.67
CA LEU A 303 -22.09 7.84 13.24
C LEU A 303 -21.31 6.95 12.26
N ILE A 304 -20.45 7.53 11.40
CA ILE A 304 -19.53 6.79 10.50
C ILE A 304 -18.68 5.82 11.32
N CYS A 305 -18.16 6.28 12.45
CA CYS A 305 -17.22 5.49 13.24
C CYS A 305 -17.94 4.40 14.02
N HIS A 306 -19.19 4.67 14.40
CA HIS A 306 -20.08 3.64 14.89
C HIS A 306 -20.38 2.55 13.84
N ALA A 307 -20.55 2.93 12.57
CA ALA A 307 -20.70 1.95 11.49
C ALA A 307 -19.44 1.12 11.26
N ILE A 308 -18.24 1.73 11.38
CA ILE A 308 -16.94 1.03 11.32
C ILE A 308 -16.82 -0.02 12.43
N LEU A 309 -17.16 0.33 13.66
CA LEU A 309 -17.18 -0.59 14.80
C LEU A 309 -18.12 -1.76 14.60
N CYS A 310 -19.36 -1.47 14.19
CA CYS A 310 -20.37 -2.49 13.92
C CYS A 310 -20.04 -3.34 12.69
N ARG A 311 -18.98 -2.98 11.93
CA ARG A 311 -18.60 -3.57 10.65
C ARG A 311 -19.76 -3.58 9.65
N ASN A 312 -20.53 -2.51 9.66
CA ASN A 312 -21.73 -2.37 8.85
C ASN A 312 -21.42 -1.48 7.62
N MET A 313 -20.99 -2.13 6.52
CA MET A 313 -20.63 -1.43 5.29
C MET A 313 -21.83 -0.72 4.65
N PRO A 314 -23.03 -1.35 4.50
CA PRO A 314 -24.20 -0.67 3.97
C PRO A 314 -24.60 0.59 4.75
N ALA A 315 -24.56 0.54 6.09
CA ALA A 315 -24.83 1.73 6.91
C ALA A 315 -23.79 2.82 6.66
N MET A 316 -22.51 2.45 6.64
CA MET A 316 -21.42 3.40 6.41
C MET A 316 -21.56 4.12 5.07
N GLN A 317 -21.85 3.39 3.99
CA GLN A 317 -22.11 3.95 2.67
C GLN A 317 -23.29 4.92 2.70
N LEU A 318 -24.42 4.53 3.29
CA LEU A 318 -25.60 5.38 3.39
C LEU A 318 -25.38 6.66 4.22
N ILE A 319 -24.57 6.59 5.27
CA ILE A 319 -24.22 7.76 6.08
C ILE A 319 -23.36 8.74 5.27
N LEU A 320 -22.39 8.24 4.52
CA LEU A 320 -21.54 9.07 3.64
C LEU A 320 -22.33 9.66 2.48
N ASP A 321 -23.21 8.88 1.85
CA ASP A 321 -24.12 9.35 0.79
C ASP A 321 -25.10 10.42 1.30
N ALA A 322 -25.44 10.39 2.58
CA ALA A 322 -26.24 11.42 3.25
C ALA A 322 -25.45 12.71 3.59
N GLY A 323 -24.16 12.79 3.22
CA GLY A 323 -23.33 13.98 3.37
C GLY A 323 -22.56 14.08 4.69
N ALA A 324 -22.32 12.95 5.37
CA ALA A 324 -21.51 12.94 6.58
C ALA A 324 -20.05 13.35 6.33
N ASP A 325 -19.45 14.05 7.29
CA ASP A 325 -18.05 14.46 7.22
C ASP A 325 -17.10 13.26 7.43
N ALA A 326 -16.58 12.74 6.33
CA ALA A 326 -15.60 11.65 6.31
C ALA A 326 -14.22 12.06 6.88
N GLU A 327 -13.99 13.37 7.07
CA GLU A 327 -12.76 13.96 7.57
C GLU A 327 -12.88 14.46 9.02
N PHE A 328 -14.00 14.17 9.69
CA PHE A 328 -14.27 14.60 11.05
C PHE A 328 -13.16 14.15 12.03
N LEU A 329 -12.71 15.06 12.88
CA LEU A 329 -11.69 14.79 13.89
C LEU A 329 -12.33 14.29 15.18
N MET A 330 -12.05 13.04 15.51
CA MET A 330 -12.50 12.40 16.75
C MET A 330 -11.39 12.33 17.76
N GLN A 331 -11.77 12.33 19.04
CA GLN A 331 -10.82 12.02 20.10
C GLN A 331 -10.57 10.51 20.15
N ALA A 332 -9.30 10.09 20.12
CA ALA A 332 -8.86 8.72 20.32
C ALA A 332 -7.71 8.66 21.36
N ARG A 333 -7.21 7.44 21.61
CA ARG A 333 -6.12 7.16 22.56
C ARG A 333 -4.89 8.03 22.35
N ASP A 334 -4.45 8.11 21.09
CA ASP A 334 -3.18 8.71 20.69
C ASP A 334 -3.37 10.13 20.14
N GLY A 335 -4.48 10.78 20.50
CA GLY A 335 -4.86 12.13 20.07
C GLY A 335 -6.03 12.13 19.11
N GLN A 336 -6.08 13.11 18.21
CA GLN A 336 -7.18 13.21 17.24
C GLN A 336 -6.99 12.25 16.04
N GLU A 337 -7.99 11.42 15.79
CA GLU A 337 -8.06 10.47 14.67
C GLU A 337 -9.20 10.85 13.70
N ARG A 338 -9.06 10.46 12.44
CA ARG A 338 -10.09 10.61 11.39
C ARG A 338 -10.71 9.23 11.14
N PRO A 339 -11.91 9.14 10.53
CA PRO A 339 -12.51 7.85 10.16
C PRO A 339 -11.55 6.92 9.40
N LEU A 340 -10.69 7.47 8.53
CA LEU A 340 -9.69 6.68 7.80
C LEU A 340 -8.60 6.10 8.72
N HIS A 341 -8.10 6.89 9.68
CA HIS A 341 -7.16 6.41 10.70
C HIS A 341 -7.79 5.28 11.54
N TYR A 342 -9.06 5.45 11.92
CA TYR A 342 -9.80 4.48 12.70
C TYR A 342 -10.06 3.19 11.92
N ALA A 343 -10.46 3.28 10.65
CA ALA A 343 -10.63 2.14 9.75
C ALA A 343 -9.32 1.38 9.56
N ALA A 344 -8.20 2.08 9.34
CA ALA A 344 -6.86 1.52 9.25
C ALA A 344 -6.44 0.80 10.54
N ARG A 345 -6.75 1.37 11.71
CA ARG A 345 -6.47 0.78 13.03
C ARG A 345 -7.33 -0.44 13.33
N SER A 346 -8.57 -0.49 12.81
CA SER A 346 -9.46 -1.65 12.94
C SER A 346 -9.15 -2.80 11.97
N GLY A 347 -8.31 -2.53 10.95
CA GLY A 347 -7.98 -3.47 9.89
C GLY A 347 -9.17 -3.80 8.97
N TRP A 348 -10.19 -2.96 8.93
CA TRP A 348 -11.40 -3.22 8.13
C TRP A 348 -11.25 -2.66 6.71
N LEU A 349 -10.69 -3.49 5.82
CA LEU A 349 -10.45 -3.15 4.41
C LEU A 349 -11.66 -2.55 3.67
N PRO A 350 -12.90 -3.08 3.81
CA PRO A 350 -14.07 -2.47 3.18
C PRO A 350 -14.29 -0.99 3.56
N ALA A 351 -14.08 -0.60 4.83
CA ALA A 351 -14.19 0.81 5.21
C ALA A 351 -13.10 1.66 4.57
N VAL A 352 -11.86 1.16 4.55
CA VAL A 352 -10.73 1.88 3.94
C VAL A 352 -11.05 2.21 2.48
N LYS A 353 -11.57 1.23 1.72
CA LYS A 353 -12.02 1.42 0.33
C LYS A 353 -13.09 2.49 0.20
N VAL A 354 -14.18 2.36 0.96
CA VAL A 354 -15.30 3.31 0.89
C VAL A 354 -14.85 4.73 1.24
N LEU A 355 -13.99 4.91 2.25
CA LEU A 355 -13.47 6.24 2.60
C LEU A 355 -12.58 6.82 1.50
N ILE A 356 -11.71 5.99 0.89
CA ILE A 356 -10.89 6.42 -0.26
C ILE A 356 -11.78 6.86 -1.44
N ASP A 357 -12.84 6.11 -1.73
CA ASP A 357 -13.77 6.41 -2.83
C ASP A 357 -14.52 7.76 -2.61
N HIS A 358 -14.70 8.17 -1.35
CA HIS A 358 -15.26 9.48 -0.99
C HIS A 358 -14.22 10.62 -0.92
N VAL A 359 -13.04 10.42 -1.55
CA VAL A 359 -11.97 11.43 -1.69
C VAL A 359 -11.40 11.89 -0.35
N CYS A 360 -11.28 10.97 0.61
CA CYS A 360 -10.60 11.24 1.87
C CYS A 360 -9.11 11.58 1.65
N SER A 361 -8.57 12.40 2.56
CA SER A 361 -7.15 12.72 2.58
C SER A 361 -6.35 11.51 3.08
N VAL A 362 -5.87 10.69 2.13
CA VAL A 362 -5.08 9.48 2.40
C VAL A 362 -3.83 9.75 3.24
N ASP A 363 -3.22 10.91 3.03
CA ASP A 363 -2.01 11.38 3.72
C ASP A 363 -2.31 12.24 4.96
N ALA A 364 -3.55 12.23 5.44
CA ALA A 364 -3.85 12.86 6.72
C ALA A 364 -2.99 12.24 7.83
N ILE A 365 -2.70 13.06 8.83
CA ILE A 365 -1.88 12.66 9.97
C ILE A 365 -2.63 12.88 11.28
N THR A 366 -2.36 12.02 12.26
CA THR A 366 -2.82 12.18 13.64
C THR A 366 -1.99 13.23 14.39
N GLU A 367 -2.32 13.47 15.66
CA GLU A 367 -1.52 14.32 16.56
C GLU A 367 -0.09 13.78 16.77
N SER A 368 0.06 12.44 16.84
CA SER A 368 1.37 11.76 16.85
C SER A 368 2.08 11.79 15.48
N LYS A 369 1.49 12.45 14.48
CA LYS A 369 1.93 12.50 13.08
C LYS A 369 1.95 11.15 12.37
N ASP A 370 1.18 10.18 12.85
CA ASP A 370 1.03 8.90 12.15
C ASP A 370 0.07 9.06 10.97
N SER A 371 0.46 8.57 9.80
CA SER A 371 -0.45 8.42 8.66
C SER A 371 -1.22 7.10 8.73
N ALA A 372 -2.30 6.96 7.95
CA ALA A 372 -3.04 5.70 7.85
C ALA A 372 -2.15 4.50 7.47
N LEU A 373 -1.15 4.71 6.58
CA LEU A 373 -0.15 3.69 6.25
C LEU A 373 0.66 3.24 7.47
N MET A 374 1.09 4.18 8.32
CA MET A 374 1.83 3.85 9.54
C MET A 374 0.98 3.07 10.52
N ILE A 375 -0.29 3.45 10.69
CA ILE A 375 -1.23 2.74 11.55
C ILE A 375 -1.41 1.30 11.06
N CYS A 376 -1.62 1.08 9.75
CA CYS A 376 -1.67 -0.26 9.18
C CYS A 376 -0.37 -1.05 9.45
N ALA A 377 0.81 -0.43 9.31
CA ALA A 377 2.09 -1.08 9.58
C ALA A 377 2.28 -1.43 11.08
N LYS A 378 1.84 -0.55 12.00
CA LYS A 378 1.89 -0.80 13.46
C LYS A 378 1.04 -2.00 13.85
N HIS A 379 -0.16 -2.10 13.31
CA HIS A 379 -1.12 -3.16 13.62
C HIS A 379 -1.04 -4.38 12.68
N LYS A 380 -0.11 -4.37 11.71
CA LYS A 380 0.16 -5.48 10.76
C LYS A 380 -1.03 -5.78 9.82
N TYR A 381 -1.79 -4.76 9.44
CA TYR A 381 -2.91 -4.87 8.48
C TYR A 381 -2.45 -4.58 7.06
N TRP A 382 -1.76 -5.56 6.45
CA TRP A 382 -1.10 -5.40 5.15
C TRP A 382 -2.05 -5.27 3.96
N ASP A 383 -3.28 -5.81 4.04
CA ASP A 383 -4.27 -5.64 2.98
C ASP A 383 -4.75 -4.18 2.89
N CYS A 384 -4.99 -3.54 4.04
CA CYS A 384 -5.30 -2.11 4.11
C CYS A 384 -4.10 -1.26 3.66
N PHE A 385 -2.89 -1.70 3.98
CA PHE A 385 -1.66 -1.04 3.53
C PHE A 385 -1.53 -1.06 2.00
N GLU A 386 -1.76 -2.21 1.34
CA GLU A 386 -1.75 -2.31 -0.12
C GLU A 386 -2.80 -1.40 -0.76
N GLU A 387 -4.00 -1.33 -0.18
CA GLU A 387 -5.08 -0.48 -0.69
C GLU A 387 -4.76 1.02 -0.56
N LEU A 388 -4.25 1.46 0.60
CA LEU A 388 -3.81 2.84 0.79
C LEU A 388 -2.68 3.22 -0.17
N LEU A 389 -1.73 2.30 -0.40
CA LEU A 389 -0.66 2.51 -1.36
C LEU A 389 -1.20 2.62 -2.79
N ALA A 390 -2.16 1.78 -3.17
CA ALA A 390 -2.81 1.85 -4.47
C ALA A 390 -3.57 3.18 -4.67
N ALA A 391 -4.11 3.75 -3.60
CA ALA A 391 -4.75 5.06 -3.57
C ALA A 391 -3.75 6.25 -3.59
N GLY A 392 -2.44 5.98 -3.60
CA GLY A 392 -1.40 7.02 -3.72
C GLY A 392 -0.87 7.54 -2.40
N ALA A 393 -1.03 6.79 -1.30
CA ALA A 393 -0.48 7.15 0.00
C ALA A 393 1.05 7.35 -0.03
N ASP A 394 1.51 8.38 0.67
CA ASP A 394 2.89 8.83 0.69
C ASP A 394 3.75 8.02 1.68
N LEU A 395 4.81 7.39 1.18
CA LEU A 395 5.74 6.58 1.97
C LEU A 395 6.84 7.40 2.65
N GLY A 396 6.96 8.70 2.32
CA GLY A 396 7.95 9.62 2.86
C GLY A 396 7.53 10.31 4.16
N ILE A 397 6.27 10.15 4.59
CA ILE A 397 5.80 10.74 5.85
C ILE A 397 6.51 10.07 7.04
N GLN A 398 6.82 10.86 8.07
CA GLN A 398 7.36 10.38 9.34
C GLN A 398 6.52 10.87 10.52
N ASN A 399 6.35 10.00 11.52
CA ASN A 399 5.69 10.37 12.77
C ASN A 399 6.59 11.19 13.69
N SER A 400 6.07 11.60 14.85
CA SER A 400 6.82 12.39 15.85
C SER A 400 8.07 11.68 16.40
N SER A 401 8.17 10.36 16.25
CA SER A 401 9.35 9.56 16.60
C SER A 401 10.36 9.42 15.45
N GLY A 402 10.10 10.03 14.29
CA GLY A 402 10.93 9.91 13.09
C GLY A 402 10.77 8.57 12.35
N GLN A 403 9.71 7.81 12.63
CA GLN A 403 9.46 6.54 11.97
C GLN A 403 8.54 6.74 10.76
N SER A 404 8.89 6.16 9.62
CA SER A 404 8.01 6.00 8.46
C SER A 404 7.29 4.65 8.50
N ALA A 405 6.26 4.49 7.66
CA ALA A 405 5.50 3.24 7.57
C ALA A 405 6.41 2.02 7.25
N ILE A 406 7.46 2.24 6.47
CA ILE A 406 8.46 1.21 6.11
C ILE A 406 9.32 0.85 7.33
N THR A 407 9.86 1.84 8.04
CA THR A 407 10.69 1.57 9.24
C THR A 407 9.90 0.87 10.35
N ILE A 408 8.60 1.16 10.48
CA ILE A 408 7.70 0.46 11.41
C ILE A 408 7.54 -1.01 10.97
N ALA A 409 7.33 -1.25 9.68
CA ALA A 409 7.22 -2.61 9.15
C ALA A 409 8.52 -3.42 9.29
N GLU A 410 9.68 -2.78 9.08
CA GLU A 410 10.99 -3.36 9.33
C GLU A 410 11.20 -3.71 10.81
N GLY A 411 10.85 -2.79 11.72
CA GLY A 411 10.88 -3.04 13.17
C GLY A 411 9.98 -4.20 13.61
N ASN A 412 8.87 -4.41 12.89
CA ASN A 412 7.96 -5.54 13.07
C ASN A 412 8.42 -6.85 12.39
N GLY A 413 9.55 -6.84 11.68
CA GLY A 413 10.10 -8.00 10.96
C GLY A 413 9.41 -8.33 9.63
N TYR A 414 8.61 -7.41 9.06
CA TYR A 414 7.85 -7.60 7.82
C TYR A 414 8.35 -6.75 6.63
N GLY A 415 9.60 -6.26 6.70
CA GLY A 415 10.18 -5.40 5.66
C GLY A 415 10.16 -6.02 4.26
N SER A 416 10.49 -7.31 4.11
CA SER A 416 10.47 -8.01 2.82
C SER A 416 9.05 -8.16 2.24
N GLY A 417 8.05 -8.31 3.11
CA GLY A 417 6.64 -8.36 2.72
C GLY A 417 6.15 -7.01 2.20
N VAL A 418 6.46 -5.92 2.91
CA VAL A 418 6.15 -4.54 2.45
C VAL A 418 6.87 -4.21 1.15
N GLN A 419 8.13 -4.60 1.01
CA GLN A 419 8.85 -4.50 -0.25
C GLN A 419 8.07 -5.21 -1.37
N LYS A 420 7.64 -6.46 -1.18
CA LYS A 420 6.85 -7.14 -2.20
C LYS A 420 5.54 -6.41 -2.56
N ILE A 421 4.85 -5.85 -1.57
CA ILE A 421 3.63 -5.04 -1.78
C ILE A 421 3.93 -3.81 -2.65
N ILE A 422 4.98 -3.06 -2.31
CA ILE A 422 5.38 -1.87 -3.07
C ILE A 422 5.75 -2.23 -4.51
N TRP A 423 6.52 -3.32 -4.71
CA TRP A 423 6.93 -3.76 -6.04
C TRP A 423 5.72 -4.16 -6.88
N ASN A 424 4.79 -4.93 -6.31
CA ASN A 424 3.55 -5.32 -6.97
C ASN A 424 2.72 -4.10 -7.37
N ALA A 425 2.60 -3.09 -6.49
CA ALA A 425 1.87 -1.85 -6.79
C ALA A 425 2.50 -1.11 -7.98
N ILE A 426 3.82 -0.96 -8.01
CA ILE A 426 4.54 -0.30 -9.13
C ILE A 426 4.34 -1.09 -10.43
N VAL A 427 4.46 -2.42 -10.41
CA VAL A 427 4.25 -3.26 -11.60
C VAL A 427 2.82 -3.18 -12.12
N LYS A 428 1.83 -3.07 -11.23
CA LYS A 428 0.41 -2.84 -11.58
C LYS A 428 0.15 -1.42 -12.13
N GLY A 429 1.13 -0.51 -12.06
CA GLY A 429 1.03 0.85 -12.58
C GLY A 429 0.64 1.91 -11.55
N SER A 430 0.60 1.57 -10.26
CA SER A 430 0.36 2.55 -9.20
C SER A 430 1.51 3.57 -9.12
N LYS A 431 1.18 4.85 -8.96
CA LYS A 431 2.15 5.93 -8.75
C LYS A 431 2.55 5.97 -7.27
N VAL A 432 3.62 5.24 -6.93
CA VAL A 432 4.17 5.25 -5.57
C VAL A 432 4.92 6.56 -5.34
N ARG A 433 4.49 7.32 -4.34
CA ARG A 433 5.03 8.65 -4.02
C ARG A 433 5.82 8.63 -2.71
N SER A 434 6.79 9.54 -2.63
CA SER A 434 7.45 9.94 -1.39
C SER A 434 7.68 11.45 -1.39
N THR A 435 7.17 12.17 -0.38
CA THR A 435 7.49 13.60 -0.17
C THR A 435 8.93 13.83 0.24
N ASP A 436 9.56 12.83 0.88
CA ASP A 436 10.92 12.91 1.37
C ASP A 436 11.75 11.75 0.78
N PRO A 437 12.59 12.03 -0.24
CA PRO A 437 13.43 11.01 -0.85
C PRO A 437 14.53 10.48 0.09
N GLU A 438 14.88 11.21 1.16
CA GLU A 438 15.82 10.72 2.18
C GLU A 438 15.17 9.64 3.07
N VAL A 439 13.85 9.72 3.27
CA VAL A 439 13.06 8.73 4.02
C VAL A 439 12.77 7.51 3.17
N PHE A 440 12.25 7.72 1.96
CA PHE A 440 11.98 6.64 1.03
C PHE A 440 12.16 7.08 -0.42
N SER A 441 12.88 6.27 -1.20
CA SER A 441 12.96 6.42 -2.64
C SER A 441 12.84 5.06 -3.31
N ALA A 442 11.72 4.85 -4.01
CA ALA A 442 11.46 3.62 -4.74
C ALA A 442 12.59 3.31 -5.75
N LEU A 443 13.15 4.35 -6.39
CA LEU A 443 14.26 4.22 -7.34
C LEU A 443 15.53 3.70 -6.67
N HIS A 444 15.94 4.28 -5.53
CA HIS A 444 17.12 3.82 -4.79
C HIS A 444 16.97 2.39 -4.29
N VAL A 445 15.81 2.05 -3.74
CA VAL A 445 15.54 0.73 -3.20
C VAL A 445 15.50 -0.33 -4.32
N ALA A 446 14.85 -0.04 -5.45
CA ALA A 446 14.81 -0.95 -6.60
C ALA A 446 16.19 -1.14 -7.23
N ALA A 447 16.99 -0.08 -7.33
CA ALA A 447 18.36 -0.11 -7.85
C ALA A 447 19.29 -0.94 -6.96
N LYS A 448 19.20 -0.74 -5.64
CA LYS A 448 19.95 -1.52 -4.64
C LYS A 448 19.58 -3.00 -4.65
N ALA A 449 18.30 -3.33 -4.90
CA ALA A 449 17.85 -4.72 -5.02
C ALA A 449 18.14 -5.35 -6.40
N GLY A 450 18.48 -4.54 -7.42
CA GLY A 450 18.70 -5.00 -8.78
C GLY A 450 17.44 -5.44 -9.52
N ASP A 451 16.26 -4.97 -9.11
CA ASP A 451 14.99 -5.37 -9.71
C ASP A 451 14.73 -4.60 -11.01
N LEU A 452 15.05 -5.24 -12.14
CA LEU A 452 14.94 -4.65 -13.46
C LEU A 452 13.49 -4.33 -13.85
N GLN A 453 12.53 -5.16 -13.43
CA GLN A 453 11.13 -4.98 -13.82
C GLN A 453 10.54 -3.75 -13.14
N VAL A 454 10.81 -3.58 -11.84
CA VAL A 454 10.37 -2.40 -11.09
C VAL A 454 11.07 -1.15 -11.57
N LEU A 455 12.39 -1.19 -11.81
CA LEU A 455 13.11 -0.04 -12.36
C LEU A 455 12.56 0.38 -13.73
N GLN A 456 12.29 -0.56 -14.64
CA GLN A 456 11.68 -0.26 -15.93
C GLN A 456 10.34 0.46 -15.76
N LYS A 457 9.47 -0.09 -14.90
CA LYS A 457 8.14 0.49 -14.64
C LYS A 457 8.22 1.87 -14.00
N LEU A 458 9.15 2.10 -13.08
CA LEU A 458 9.40 3.42 -12.50
C LEU A 458 9.81 4.42 -13.60
N LEU A 459 10.80 4.08 -14.42
CA LEU A 459 11.31 4.99 -15.46
C LEU A 459 10.26 5.30 -16.56
N GLU A 460 9.34 4.38 -16.83
CA GLU A 460 8.20 4.61 -17.74
C GLU A 460 7.21 5.67 -17.21
N GLN A 461 7.18 5.97 -15.91
CA GLN A 461 6.26 6.96 -15.34
C GLN A 461 6.61 8.41 -15.68
N GLY A 462 7.79 8.67 -16.25
CA GLY A 462 8.19 9.97 -16.84
C GLY A 462 8.53 11.09 -15.84
N ASP A 463 7.91 11.10 -14.66
CA ASP A 463 8.06 12.15 -13.64
C ASP A 463 9.24 11.91 -12.66
N ILE A 464 10.05 10.86 -12.87
CA ILE A 464 11.10 10.46 -11.92
C ILE A 464 12.43 11.14 -12.25
N ASP A 465 12.94 11.91 -11.30
CA ASP A 465 14.33 12.36 -11.33
C ASP A 465 15.27 11.19 -10.97
N VAL A 466 16.03 10.74 -11.96
CA VAL A 466 16.98 9.62 -11.83
C VAL A 466 18.24 9.97 -11.03
N ASN A 467 18.47 11.25 -10.77
CA ASN A 467 19.69 11.79 -10.17
C ASN A 467 19.50 12.28 -8.73
N VAL A 468 18.36 11.98 -8.11
CA VAL A 468 18.14 12.21 -6.68
C VAL A 468 19.24 11.49 -5.88
N GLN A 469 19.75 12.15 -4.83
CA GLN A 469 20.74 11.60 -3.93
C GLN A 469 20.12 11.27 -2.57
N ASP A 470 20.50 10.14 -1.99
CA ASP A 470 20.14 9.78 -0.62
C ASP A 470 20.92 10.62 0.44
N LYS A 471 20.66 10.36 1.73
CA LYS A 471 21.33 11.04 2.84
C LYS A 471 22.86 10.89 2.87
N TYR A 472 23.44 9.96 2.12
CA TYR A 472 24.89 9.75 1.97
C TYR A 472 25.43 10.32 0.66
N GLY A 473 24.58 10.90 -0.19
CA GLY A 473 24.94 11.41 -1.50
C GLY A 473 24.92 10.35 -2.60
N TYR A 474 24.42 9.14 -2.36
CA TYR A 474 24.36 8.11 -3.40
C TYR A 474 23.14 8.31 -4.28
N THR A 475 23.33 8.23 -5.60
CA THR A 475 22.24 8.09 -6.56
C THR A 475 21.83 6.62 -6.73
N ALA A 476 20.67 6.36 -7.32
CA ALA A 476 20.25 5.00 -7.66
C ALA A 476 21.30 4.26 -8.52
N ALA A 477 21.95 4.95 -9.46
CA ALA A 477 23.01 4.38 -10.29
C ALA A 477 24.24 3.98 -9.46
N MET A 478 24.63 4.79 -8.48
CA MET A 478 25.71 4.46 -7.54
C MET A 478 25.39 3.22 -6.71
N LEU A 479 24.16 3.12 -6.18
CA LEU A 479 23.73 1.96 -5.39
C LEU A 479 23.72 0.67 -6.23
N ALA A 480 23.22 0.73 -7.48
CA ALA A 480 23.24 -0.41 -8.39
C ALA A 480 24.68 -0.92 -8.64
N VAL A 481 25.64 -0.02 -8.84
CA VAL A 481 27.05 -0.40 -9.01
C VAL A 481 27.67 -0.96 -7.73
N GLY A 482 27.43 -0.32 -6.59
CA GLY A 482 27.97 -0.75 -5.29
C GLY A 482 27.53 -2.15 -4.87
N GLU A 483 26.31 -2.56 -5.26
CA GLU A 483 25.79 -3.91 -5.06
C GLU A 483 26.10 -4.89 -6.22
N GLY A 484 26.64 -4.39 -7.34
CA GLY A 484 27.04 -5.19 -8.49
C GLY A 484 25.92 -5.49 -9.50
N HIS A 485 24.78 -4.80 -9.42
CA HIS A 485 23.64 -4.92 -10.32
C HIS A 485 23.84 -4.11 -11.61
N LEU A 486 24.78 -4.55 -12.45
CA LEU A 486 25.19 -3.81 -13.64
C LEU A 486 24.12 -3.66 -14.73
N GLU A 487 23.16 -4.58 -14.83
CA GLU A 487 22.04 -4.43 -15.76
C GLU A 487 21.06 -3.34 -15.29
N ALA A 488 20.87 -3.20 -13.97
CA ALA A 488 20.09 -2.11 -13.38
C ALA A 488 20.79 -0.76 -13.60
N PHE A 489 22.12 -0.74 -13.43
CA PHE A 489 22.93 0.42 -13.78
C PHE A 489 22.79 0.81 -15.25
N LYS A 490 22.87 -0.16 -16.18
CA LYS A 490 22.69 0.07 -17.61
C LYS A 490 21.33 0.69 -17.89
N LEU A 491 20.26 0.18 -17.27
CA LEU A 491 18.93 0.74 -17.41
C LEU A 491 18.85 2.21 -16.97
N LEU A 492 19.37 2.53 -15.78
CA LEU A 492 19.40 3.89 -15.24
C LEU A 492 20.25 4.83 -16.10
N LEU A 493 21.38 4.36 -16.61
CA LEU A 493 22.25 5.11 -17.51
C LEU A 493 21.52 5.54 -18.79
N TYR A 494 20.81 4.61 -19.42
CA TYR A 494 20.03 4.90 -20.63
C TYR A 494 18.80 5.79 -20.36
N ALA A 495 18.37 5.90 -19.11
CA ALA A 495 17.35 6.84 -18.66
C ALA A 495 17.90 8.22 -18.25
N GLY A 496 19.21 8.47 -18.45
CA GLY A 496 19.83 9.78 -18.22
C GLY A 496 20.47 9.96 -16.84
N ALA A 497 20.82 8.87 -16.15
CA ALA A 497 21.57 8.97 -14.90
C ALA A 497 22.95 9.61 -15.13
N ASP A 498 23.28 10.63 -14.32
CA ASP A 498 24.56 11.32 -14.33
C ASP A 498 25.60 10.52 -13.54
N ILE A 499 26.55 9.94 -14.27
CA ILE A 499 27.63 9.10 -13.72
C ILE A 499 28.70 9.94 -13.01
N GLY A 500 28.72 11.26 -13.24
CA GLY A 500 29.73 12.20 -12.75
C GLY A 500 29.40 12.78 -11.38
N MET A 501 28.18 12.57 -10.90
CA MET A 501 27.79 12.94 -9.54
C MET A 501 28.70 12.25 -8.52
N LYS A 502 28.87 12.91 -7.37
CA LYS A 502 29.72 12.43 -6.29
C LYS A 502 28.92 12.23 -5.01
N SER A 503 29.21 11.15 -4.30
CA SER A 503 28.71 10.93 -2.94
C SER A 503 29.24 12.00 -1.98
N LYS A 504 28.72 12.05 -0.74
CA LYS A 504 29.27 12.95 0.29
C LYS A 504 30.73 12.64 0.64
N LYS A 505 31.24 11.45 0.28
CA LYS A 505 32.66 11.07 0.40
C LYS A 505 33.50 11.43 -0.84
N GLY A 506 32.89 11.99 -1.88
CA GLY A 506 33.56 12.34 -3.13
C GLY A 506 33.66 11.19 -4.14
N GLU A 507 32.99 10.06 -3.89
CA GLU A 507 33.07 8.85 -4.73
C GLU A 507 32.07 8.92 -5.89
N THR A 508 32.51 8.56 -7.10
CA THR A 508 31.64 8.39 -8.28
C THR A 508 31.09 6.95 -8.35
N ALA A 509 30.11 6.69 -9.22
CA ALA A 509 29.59 5.32 -9.40
C ALA A 509 30.72 4.32 -9.76
N VAL A 510 31.70 4.72 -10.56
CA VAL A 510 32.84 3.88 -10.94
C VAL A 510 33.73 3.54 -9.74
N ALA A 511 33.94 4.50 -8.82
CA ALA A 511 34.74 4.28 -7.61
C ALA A 511 34.11 3.26 -6.65
N LEU A 512 32.78 3.06 -6.72
CA LEU A 512 32.04 2.13 -5.87
C LEU A 512 32.04 0.68 -6.40
N ALA A 513 32.53 0.45 -7.61
CA ALA A 513 32.55 -0.87 -8.23
C ALA A 513 33.48 -1.84 -7.47
N ARG A 514 32.98 -3.03 -7.12
CA ARG A 514 33.79 -4.09 -6.49
C ARG A 514 34.74 -4.73 -7.50
N ASN A 515 35.88 -5.25 -7.03
CA ASN A 515 36.83 -6.01 -7.84
C ASN A 515 36.12 -7.18 -8.55
N GLY A 516 36.11 -7.16 -9.89
CA GLY A 516 35.38 -8.10 -10.76
C GLY A 516 34.18 -7.50 -11.49
N THR A 517 33.53 -6.47 -10.92
CA THR A 517 32.44 -5.73 -11.60
C THR A 517 32.96 -4.55 -12.41
N LEU A 518 34.12 -3.99 -12.02
CA LEU A 518 34.75 -2.84 -12.67
C LEU A 518 34.96 -3.07 -14.16
N GLU A 519 35.41 -4.26 -14.57
CA GLU A 519 35.62 -4.57 -15.99
C GLU A 519 34.32 -4.46 -16.77
N ARG A 520 33.27 -5.14 -16.30
CA ARG A 520 31.97 -5.13 -16.99
C ARG A 520 31.31 -3.75 -16.94
N LEU A 521 31.54 -2.96 -15.89
CA LEU A 521 31.11 -1.57 -15.80
C LEU A 521 31.81 -0.69 -16.85
N GLU A 522 33.15 -0.78 -16.95
CA GLU A 522 33.93 -0.07 -17.97
C GLU A 522 33.42 -0.42 -19.38
N TRP A 523 33.08 -1.68 -19.65
CA TRP A 523 32.44 -2.11 -20.90
C TRP A 523 31.10 -1.44 -21.16
N ILE A 524 30.21 -1.38 -20.16
CA ILE A 524 28.89 -0.73 -20.29
C ILE A 524 29.06 0.77 -20.59
N LEU A 525 30.01 1.44 -19.94
CA LEU A 525 30.30 2.85 -20.19
C LEU A 525 30.83 3.09 -21.60
N LEU A 526 31.73 2.24 -22.09
CA LEU A 526 32.25 2.33 -23.46
C LEU A 526 31.12 2.13 -24.49
N ASP A 527 30.26 1.12 -24.30
CA ASP A 527 29.08 0.87 -25.14
C ASP A 527 28.12 2.07 -25.16
N ALA A 528 27.85 2.67 -24.01
CA ALA A 528 27.00 3.86 -23.90
C ALA A 528 27.57 5.07 -24.67
N ILE A 529 28.88 5.20 -24.78
CA ILE A 529 29.52 6.30 -25.51
C ILE A 529 29.53 6.07 -27.01
N LEU A 530 29.69 4.81 -27.42
CA LEU A 530 29.48 4.41 -28.81
C LEU A 530 28.04 4.69 -29.25
N ALA A 531 27.07 4.40 -28.38
CA ALA A 531 25.66 4.70 -28.56
C ALA A 531 25.29 6.20 -28.42
N ASN A 532 26.26 7.08 -28.13
CA ASN A 532 26.07 8.52 -27.86
C ASN A 532 25.12 8.85 -26.69
N VAL A 533 24.95 7.94 -25.73
CA VAL A 533 24.21 8.19 -24.48
C VAL A 533 25.01 9.09 -23.55
N LEU A 534 26.33 8.86 -23.46
CA LEU A 534 27.26 9.67 -22.67
C LEU A 534 28.14 10.55 -23.56
N LYS A 535 28.48 11.74 -23.08
CA LYS A 535 29.47 12.61 -23.72
C LYS A 535 30.89 12.12 -23.42
N SER A 536 31.76 12.26 -24.41
CA SER A 536 33.14 11.78 -24.34
C SER A 536 34.06 12.61 -23.44
N ASP A 537 33.66 13.83 -23.10
CA ASP A 537 34.53 14.83 -22.46
C ASP A 537 34.35 14.88 -20.93
N GLU A 538 33.28 14.28 -20.41
CA GLU A 538 32.90 14.35 -18.99
C GLU A 538 33.57 13.23 -18.15
N PHE A 539 34.24 12.26 -18.78
CA PHE A 539 34.73 11.05 -18.11
C PHE A 539 36.10 10.56 -18.58
N GLN A 540 36.76 9.76 -17.75
CA GLN A 540 38.04 9.08 -18.03
C GLN A 540 37.91 7.95 -19.07
N VAL A 541 37.01 8.07 -20.03
CA VAL A 541 36.67 7.06 -21.04
C VAL A 541 37.89 6.65 -21.86
N LEU A 542 38.72 7.63 -22.22
CA LEU A 542 39.95 7.38 -22.96
C LEU A 542 40.93 6.52 -22.14
N HIS A 543 40.93 6.66 -20.81
CA HIS A 543 41.71 5.82 -19.89
C HIS A 543 41.15 4.39 -19.86
N PHE A 544 39.83 4.20 -19.79
CA PHE A 544 39.21 2.87 -19.82
C PHE A 544 39.48 2.14 -21.15
N ALA A 545 39.26 2.81 -22.28
CA ALA A 545 39.52 2.26 -23.61
C ALA A 545 41.00 1.87 -23.77
N ALA A 546 41.93 2.69 -23.26
CA ALA A 546 43.36 2.43 -23.34
C ALA A 546 43.80 1.30 -22.41
N ARG A 547 43.26 1.24 -21.19
CA ARG A 547 43.50 0.16 -20.21
C ARG A 547 43.02 -1.20 -20.72
N ARG A 548 41.95 -1.23 -21.52
CA ARG A 548 41.39 -2.46 -22.10
C ARG A 548 41.90 -2.78 -23.51
N GLY A 549 42.59 -1.84 -24.15
CA GLY A 549 43.10 -2.02 -25.51
C GLY A 549 42.02 -2.00 -26.60
N HIS A 550 40.86 -1.40 -26.36
CA HIS A 550 39.77 -1.31 -27.35
C HIS A 550 40.08 -0.30 -28.44
N LEU A 551 40.81 -0.75 -29.45
CA LEU A 551 41.35 0.10 -30.51
C LEU A 551 40.27 0.89 -31.27
N GLU A 552 39.12 0.27 -31.59
CA GLU A 552 38.03 0.93 -32.33
C GLU A 552 37.44 2.10 -31.53
N VAL A 553 37.10 1.85 -30.26
CA VAL A 553 36.57 2.88 -29.35
C VAL A 553 37.61 3.98 -29.13
N LEU A 554 38.86 3.60 -28.88
CA LEU A 554 39.97 4.52 -28.71
C LEU A 554 40.16 5.42 -29.94
N THR A 555 40.06 4.85 -31.15
CA THR A 555 40.12 5.59 -32.42
C THR A 555 39.00 6.63 -32.50
N GLN A 556 37.77 6.23 -32.16
CA GLN A 556 36.61 7.11 -32.23
C GLN A 556 36.69 8.24 -31.20
N LEU A 557 37.09 7.96 -29.95
CA LEU A 557 37.28 8.95 -28.90
C LEU A 557 38.34 9.99 -29.27
N VAL A 558 39.49 9.53 -29.80
CA VAL A 558 40.54 10.44 -30.28
C VAL A 558 40.04 11.32 -31.43
N LYS A 559 39.27 10.76 -32.38
CA LYS A 559 38.66 11.55 -33.48
C LYS A 559 37.66 12.59 -32.97
N ARG A 560 36.97 12.32 -31.86
CA ARG A 560 36.03 13.26 -31.20
C ARG A 560 36.74 14.37 -30.42
N GLY A 561 38.08 14.34 -30.33
CA GLY A 561 38.87 15.41 -29.71
C GLY A 561 39.13 15.24 -28.23
N CYS A 562 38.93 14.04 -27.65
CA CYS A 562 39.23 13.79 -26.25
C CYS A 562 40.69 14.12 -25.89
N ALA A 563 40.90 14.62 -24.67
CA ALA A 563 42.23 15.00 -24.19
C ALA A 563 43.16 13.77 -24.03
N VAL A 564 44.02 13.54 -25.03
CA VAL A 564 44.96 12.41 -25.11
C VAL A 564 45.96 12.37 -23.94
N ASN A 565 46.26 13.53 -23.35
CA ASN A 565 47.22 13.71 -22.26
C ASN A 565 46.58 14.01 -20.90
N GLY A 566 45.26 13.81 -20.76
CA GLY A 566 44.57 13.93 -19.48
C GLY A 566 45.13 12.93 -18.46
N LEU A 567 45.01 13.27 -17.17
CA LEU A 567 45.40 12.42 -16.05
C LEU A 567 44.13 11.88 -15.37
N ASP A 568 44.15 10.60 -14.98
CA ASP A 568 43.13 10.03 -14.10
C ASP A 568 43.37 10.39 -12.62
N GLU A 569 42.50 9.92 -11.71
CA GLU A 569 42.60 10.23 -10.27
C GLU A 569 43.88 9.68 -9.63
N ASP A 570 44.46 8.64 -10.21
CA ASP A 570 45.73 8.04 -9.80
C ASP A 570 46.94 8.68 -10.51
N GLY A 571 46.71 9.69 -11.35
CA GLY A 571 47.72 10.42 -12.11
C GLY A 571 48.26 9.67 -13.33
N TYR A 572 47.57 8.65 -13.85
CA TYR A 572 47.97 7.97 -15.08
C TYR A 572 47.38 8.64 -16.31
N THR A 573 48.15 8.63 -17.41
CA THR A 573 47.63 8.98 -18.75
C THR A 573 47.08 7.73 -19.45
N PRO A 574 46.24 7.88 -20.50
CA PRO A 574 45.82 6.74 -21.34
C PRO A 574 47.01 5.97 -21.92
N LEU A 575 48.09 6.68 -22.30
CA LEU A 575 49.33 6.07 -22.79
C LEU A 575 49.99 5.20 -21.71
N MET A 576 50.04 5.67 -20.46
CA MET A 576 50.59 4.89 -19.36
C MET A 576 49.79 3.62 -19.07
N LEU A 577 48.46 3.70 -19.09
CA LEU A 577 47.59 2.54 -18.84
C LEU A 577 47.74 1.49 -19.96
N SER A 578 47.64 1.89 -21.23
CA SER A 578 47.84 0.97 -22.36
C SER A 578 49.26 0.37 -22.39
N ALA A 579 50.27 1.13 -21.99
CA ALA A 579 51.65 0.64 -21.87
C ALA A 579 51.82 -0.36 -20.72
N ARG A 580 51.20 -0.09 -19.55
CA ARG A 580 51.22 -0.98 -18.38
C ARG A 580 50.55 -2.31 -18.68
N GLU A 581 49.36 -2.28 -19.29
CA GLU A 581 48.58 -3.48 -19.64
C GLU A 581 49.07 -4.18 -20.93
N GLY A 582 50.01 -3.58 -21.67
CA GLY A 582 50.67 -4.20 -22.81
C GLY A 582 49.93 -4.10 -24.15
N HIS A 583 48.93 -3.22 -24.25
CA HIS A 583 48.12 -3.01 -25.45
C HIS A 583 48.87 -2.21 -26.53
N ALA A 584 49.69 -2.92 -27.31
CA ALA A 584 50.61 -2.34 -28.29
C ALA A 584 49.94 -1.46 -29.35
N ASP A 585 48.79 -1.88 -29.88
CA ASP A 585 48.05 -1.12 -30.89
C ASP A 585 47.44 0.17 -30.32
N ALA A 586 46.94 0.12 -29.08
CA ALA A 586 46.43 1.29 -28.37
C ALA A 586 47.55 2.31 -28.12
N VAL A 587 48.73 1.84 -27.68
CA VAL A 587 49.93 2.67 -27.53
C VAL A 587 50.32 3.34 -28.84
N LYS A 588 50.35 2.57 -29.95
CA LYS A 588 50.67 3.11 -31.28
C LYS A 588 49.69 4.20 -31.70
N LEU A 589 48.39 3.98 -31.49
CA LEU A 589 47.35 4.96 -31.82
C LEU A 589 47.50 6.24 -30.99
N LEU A 590 47.66 6.12 -29.68
CA LEU A 590 47.80 7.28 -28.79
C LEU A 590 49.05 8.11 -29.13
N LEU A 591 50.17 7.47 -29.48
CA LEU A 591 51.37 8.17 -29.93
C LEU A 591 51.15 8.90 -31.27
N LEU A 592 50.43 8.30 -32.21
CA LEU A 592 50.03 8.96 -33.46
C LEU A 592 49.10 10.15 -33.21
N ALA A 593 48.28 10.06 -32.16
CA ALA A 593 47.39 11.13 -31.69
C ALA A 593 48.09 12.23 -30.87
N GLY A 594 49.41 12.15 -30.69
CA GLY A 594 50.19 13.18 -29.99
C GLY A 594 50.33 12.99 -28.48
N ALA A 595 50.19 11.75 -27.98
CA ALA A 595 50.43 11.45 -26.57
C ALA A 595 51.87 11.80 -26.13
N ASP A 596 52.00 12.46 -24.97
CA ASP A 596 53.27 12.85 -24.41
C ASP A 596 53.88 11.73 -23.55
N THR A 597 54.97 11.16 -24.05
CA THR A 597 55.73 10.10 -23.40
C THR A 597 56.49 10.56 -22.15
N SER A 598 56.64 11.88 -21.94
CA SER A 598 57.44 12.45 -20.85
C SER A 598 56.65 12.68 -19.56
N LEU A 599 55.32 12.61 -19.62
CA LEU A 599 54.47 12.72 -18.44
C LEU A 599 54.78 11.60 -17.45
N THR A 600 54.60 11.90 -16.16
CA THR A 600 54.82 10.98 -15.05
C THR A 600 53.61 10.94 -14.13
N ASN A 601 53.26 9.75 -13.61
CA ASN A 601 52.25 9.62 -12.57
C ASN A 601 52.74 10.13 -11.19
N GLY A 602 51.89 10.04 -10.16
CA GLY A 602 52.24 10.46 -8.79
C GLY A 602 53.44 9.72 -8.17
N ARG A 603 53.90 8.61 -8.78
CA ARG A 603 55.10 7.85 -8.38
C ARG A 603 56.34 8.17 -9.23
N GLY A 604 56.26 9.15 -10.14
CA GLY A 604 57.36 9.49 -11.05
C GLY A 604 57.54 8.50 -12.21
N GLU A 605 56.55 7.64 -12.49
CA GLU A 605 56.65 6.61 -13.52
C GLU A 605 56.16 7.14 -14.87
N THR A 606 56.97 6.95 -15.92
CA THR A 606 56.59 7.21 -17.32
C THR A 606 55.95 5.97 -17.96
N ALA A 607 55.26 6.14 -19.09
CA ALA A 607 54.72 5.02 -19.87
C ALA A 607 55.77 3.96 -20.23
N LEU A 608 57.01 4.39 -20.56
CA LEU A 608 58.12 3.47 -20.83
C LEU A 608 58.50 2.66 -19.59
N SER A 609 58.62 3.32 -18.42
CA SER A 609 59.00 2.65 -17.18
C SER A 609 57.93 1.65 -16.71
N LEU A 610 56.65 1.94 -16.96
CA LEU A 610 55.54 1.02 -16.67
C LEU A 610 55.58 -0.19 -17.61
N ALA A 611 55.80 0.00 -18.91
CA ALA A 611 55.94 -1.11 -19.85
C ALA A 611 57.13 -2.02 -19.53
N GLN A 612 58.24 -1.48 -19.00
CA GLN A 612 59.42 -2.26 -18.62
C GLN A 612 59.23 -3.11 -17.36
N LYS A 613 58.36 -2.67 -16.43
CA LYS A 613 58.08 -3.39 -15.18
C LYS A 613 57.20 -4.63 -15.40
N HIS A 614 56.41 -4.66 -16.46
CA HIS A 614 55.45 -5.73 -16.75
C HIS A 614 55.94 -6.61 -17.91
N SER A 615 56.17 -7.90 -17.63
CA SER A 615 56.73 -8.85 -18.62
C SER A 615 55.83 -9.06 -19.85
N ALA A 616 54.52 -8.87 -19.71
CA ALA A 616 53.54 -8.99 -20.80
C ALA A 616 53.55 -7.80 -21.78
N SER A 617 54.26 -6.71 -21.48
CA SER A 617 54.14 -5.43 -22.17
C SER A 617 55.26 -5.17 -23.18
N LYS A 618 56.01 -6.20 -23.59
CA LYS A 618 57.22 -6.04 -24.41
C LYS A 618 56.97 -5.43 -25.79
N ALA A 619 55.82 -5.75 -26.41
CA ALA A 619 55.42 -5.15 -27.67
C ALA A 619 55.14 -3.64 -27.52
N ALA A 620 54.41 -3.26 -26.48
CA ALA A 620 54.14 -1.85 -26.15
C ALA A 620 55.43 -1.09 -25.81
N GLU A 621 56.34 -1.69 -25.01
CA GLU A 621 57.66 -1.12 -24.72
C GLU A 621 58.44 -0.81 -26.00
N ASN A 622 58.49 -1.77 -26.93
CA ASN A 622 59.19 -1.60 -28.20
C ASN A 622 58.62 -0.45 -29.04
N ILE A 623 57.30 -0.30 -29.09
CA ILE A 623 56.66 0.80 -29.83
C ILE A 623 57.00 2.16 -29.21
N ILE A 624 57.00 2.27 -27.88
CA ILE A 624 57.38 3.51 -27.18
C ILE A 624 58.85 3.83 -27.44
N LEU A 625 59.74 2.83 -27.36
CA LEU A 625 61.16 2.99 -27.67
C LEU A 625 61.41 3.37 -29.12
N ASP A 626 60.66 2.80 -30.07
CA ASP A 626 60.73 3.14 -31.49
C ASP A 626 60.33 4.60 -31.72
N TYR A 627 59.25 5.05 -31.08
CA TYR A 627 58.78 6.43 -31.16
C TYR A 627 59.79 7.41 -30.56
N LEU A 628 60.30 7.12 -29.35
CA LEU A 628 61.33 7.92 -28.69
C LEU A 628 62.62 8.00 -29.50
N ALA A 629 63.08 6.88 -30.06
CA ALA A 629 64.26 6.82 -30.90
C ALA A 629 64.11 7.66 -32.18
N LYS A 630 62.95 7.59 -32.85
CA LYS A 630 62.65 8.46 -34.01
C LYS A 630 62.66 9.93 -33.62
N LYS A 631 61.96 10.31 -32.54
CA LYS A 631 61.91 11.70 -32.06
C LYS A 631 63.31 12.22 -31.70
N PHE A 632 64.13 11.39 -31.04
CA PHE A 632 65.50 11.71 -30.65
C PHE A 632 66.41 11.98 -31.85
N VAL A 633 66.40 11.09 -32.85
CA VAL A 633 67.24 11.21 -34.06
C VAL A 633 66.82 12.40 -34.93
N LEU A 634 65.53 12.71 -35.00
CA LEU A 634 65.00 13.88 -35.72
C LEU A 634 65.33 15.20 -35.02
N ALA A 635 65.21 15.28 -33.69
CA ALA A 635 65.58 16.47 -32.91
C ALA A 635 67.08 16.80 -33.06
N GLY A 636 67.89 15.76 -33.21
CA GLY A 636 69.33 15.88 -33.38
C GLY A 636 70.06 16.05 -32.05
N GLY A 637 71.36 15.77 -32.07
CA GLY A 637 72.18 15.79 -30.86
C GLY A 637 73.66 15.92 -31.18
N GLN A 638 74.45 16.27 -30.15
CA GLN A 638 75.89 16.31 -30.26
C GLN A 638 76.49 14.91 -30.17
N VAL A 639 77.28 14.55 -31.17
CA VAL A 639 78.03 13.29 -31.22
C VAL A 639 79.45 13.55 -31.72
N SER A 640 80.40 12.74 -31.27
CA SER A 640 81.80 12.83 -31.67
C SER A 640 82.05 11.94 -32.89
N LYS A 641 82.32 12.55 -34.05
CA LYS A 641 82.60 11.81 -35.28
C LYS A 641 84.06 11.38 -35.35
N HIS A 642 84.32 10.10 -35.58
CA HIS A 642 85.67 9.62 -35.89
C HIS A 642 86.05 9.90 -37.35
N THR A 643 87.29 10.34 -37.57
CA THR A 643 87.83 10.60 -38.92
C THR A 643 88.97 9.64 -39.24
N ARG A 644 89.22 9.43 -40.55
CA ARG A 644 90.29 8.55 -41.05
C ARG A 644 90.26 7.15 -40.40
N GLN A 645 89.07 6.55 -40.30
CA GLN A 645 88.88 5.21 -39.69
C GLN A 645 89.47 5.09 -38.27
N GLY A 646 89.40 6.16 -37.47
CA GLY A 646 89.85 6.17 -36.06
C GLY A 646 91.29 6.63 -35.85
N LYS A 647 92.04 6.95 -36.92
CA LYS A 647 93.40 7.50 -36.80
C LYS A 647 93.41 8.98 -36.38
N GLY A 648 92.37 9.75 -36.72
CA GLY A 648 92.23 11.17 -36.36
C GLY A 648 91.63 11.38 -34.96
N LYS A 649 91.73 12.60 -34.42
CA LYS A 649 90.98 12.98 -33.21
C LYS A 649 89.48 13.02 -33.53
N PRO A 650 88.59 12.54 -32.64
CA PRO A 650 87.14 12.69 -32.82
C PRO A 650 86.77 14.18 -32.84
N HIS A 651 85.81 14.55 -33.67
CA HIS A 651 85.31 15.92 -33.75
C HIS A 651 83.84 15.97 -33.42
N MET A 652 83.46 16.88 -32.53
CA MET A 652 82.05 17.12 -32.21
C MET A 652 81.28 17.58 -33.44
N LYS A 653 80.09 17.01 -33.62
CA LYS A 653 79.15 17.31 -34.70
C LYS A 653 77.73 17.27 -34.14
N ASN A 654 76.90 18.19 -34.64
CA ASN A 654 75.45 18.06 -34.49
C ASN A 654 74.99 17.09 -35.57
N LEU A 655 74.55 15.92 -35.14
CA LEU A 655 73.94 14.91 -35.99
C LEU A 655 72.43 15.08 -35.90
N SER A 656 71.74 15.04 -37.03
CA SER A 656 70.28 15.00 -37.09
C SER A 656 69.86 14.24 -38.33
N MET A 657 68.70 13.60 -38.29
CA MET A 657 68.12 12.97 -39.47
C MET A 657 66.91 13.77 -39.94
N LEU A 658 66.75 13.90 -41.25
CA LEU A 658 65.55 14.45 -41.84
C LEU A 658 64.50 13.34 -41.96
N LYS A 659 63.22 13.73 -41.94
CA LYS A 659 62.09 12.81 -42.20
C LYS A 659 62.23 12.08 -43.55
N SER A 660 62.99 12.63 -44.49
CA SER A 660 63.32 12.02 -45.78
C SER A 660 64.37 10.89 -45.71
N GLY A 661 64.76 10.43 -44.52
CA GLY A 661 65.76 9.37 -44.34
C GLY A 661 67.22 9.83 -44.55
N VAL A 662 67.45 11.14 -44.65
CA VAL A 662 68.78 11.71 -44.90
C VAL A 662 69.42 12.12 -43.59
N LEU A 663 70.59 11.56 -43.30
CA LEU A 663 71.36 11.90 -42.12
C LEU A 663 72.30 13.08 -42.43
N CYS A 664 72.25 14.09 -41.58
CA CYS A 664 72.95 15.36 -41.73
C CYS A 664 73.90 15.57 -40.56
N TRP A 665 75.14 15.98 -40.84
CA TRP A 665 76.04 16.47 -39.81
C TRP A 665 76.87 17.67 -40.26
N GLY A 666 76.62 18.82 -39.62
CA GLY A 666 77.23 20.11 -39.93
C GLY A 666 76.51 20.92 -41.02
N ARG A 667 77.00 22.15 -41.29
CA ARG A 667 76.29 23.17 -42.11
C ARG A 667 76.31 22.96 -43.64
N SER A 668 76.96 21.91 -44.15
CA SER A 668 77.14 21.73 -45.60
C SER A 668 76.27 20.60 -46.16
N ARG A 669 75.48 20.90 -47.19
CA ARG A 669 74.66 19.92 -47.93
C ARG A 669 75.48 18.77 -48.54
N ARG A 670 76.79 18.96 -48.76
CA ARG A 670 77.71 17.91 -49.26
C ARG A 670 77.95 16.76 -48.29
N ARG A 671 77.49 16.87 -47.03
CA ARG A 671 77.68 15.89 -45.96
C ARG A 671 76.39 15.13 -45.61
N ASN A 672 75.32 15.37 -46.36
CA ASN A 672 74.07 14.65 -46.25
C ASN A 672 74.26 13.25 -46.82
N VAL A 673 73.90 12.23 -46.05
CA VAL A 673 74.07 10.85 -46.49
C VAL A 673 72.81 10.03 -46.23
N ILE A 674 72.44 9.22 -47.20
CA ILE A 674 71.38 8.23 -47.06
C ILE A 674 71.97 7.00 -46.35
N CYS A 675 71.41 6.69 -45.20
CA CYS A 675 71.83 5.58 -44.37
C CYS A 675 71.29 4.26 -44.93
N ARG A 676 72.18 3.26 -45.01
CA ARG A 676 71.81 1.89 -45.30
C ARG A 676 71.36 1.18 -44.03
N GLU A 677 72.19 1.26 -43.00
CA GLU A 677 71.96 0.64 -41.70
C GLU A 677 72.86 1.33 -40.68
N ALA A 678 72.45 1.27 -39.42
CA ALA A 678 73.25 1.63 -38.26
C ALA A 678 73.42 0.39 -37.39
N ALA A 679 74.58 0.24 -36.78
CA ALA A 679 74.86 -0.85 -35.85
C ALA A 679 75.59 -0.31 -34.62
N LEU A 680 75.32 -0.93 -33.47
CA LEU A 680 76.04 -0.65 -32.23
C LEU A 680 77.47 -1.16 -32.33
N GLY A 681 78.38 -0.40 -31.71
CA GLY A 681 79.79 -0.73 -31.63
C GLY A 681 80.63 -0.25 -32.83
N PRO A 682 81.97 -0.25 -32.64
CA PRO A 682 82.92 0.07 -33.70
C PRO A 682 82.93 -1.00 -34.80
N SER A 683 83.47 -0.69 -35.98
CA SER A 683 83.87 -1.76 -36.92
C SER A 683 85.25 -2.31 -36.52
N GLU A 684 85.57 -3.55 -36.92
CA GLU A 684 86.85 -4.18 -36.56
C GLU A 684 88.06 -3.30 -36.92
N LYS A 685 87.99 -2.58 -38.04
CA LYS A 685 89.04 -1.64 -38.48
C LYS A 685 89.19 -0.47 -37.52
N LEU A 686 88.07 0.11 -37.04
CA LEU A 686 88.10 1.19 -36.04
C LEU A 686 88.65 0.64 -34.71
N GLN A 687 88.18 -0.52 -34.27
CA GLN A 687 88.60 -1.14 -33.02
C GLN A 687 90.11 -1.41 -33.01
N ARG A 688 90.68 -2.00 -34.07
CA ARG A 688 92.14 -2.22 -34.21
C ARG A 688 92.94 -0.91 -34.14
N ASN A 689 92.46 0.15 -34.80
CA ASN A 689 93.14 1.44 -34.81
C ASN A 689 93.08 2.17 -33.45
N ARG A 690 91.99 1.96 -32.68
CA ARG A 690 91.76 2.59 -31.37
C ARG A 690 92.33 1.77 -30.20
N ARG A 691 92.52 0.45 -30.36
CA ARG A 691 93.19 -0.41 -29.34
C ARG A 691 94.58 0.12 -28.99
N ARG A 692 95.31 0.64 -29.98
CA ARG A 692 96.62 1.29 -29.80
C ARG A 692 96.57 2.60 -29.00
N ARG A 693 95.37 3.14 -28.73
CA ARG A 693 95.14 4.40 -28.01
C ARG A 693 94.34 4.21 -26.70
N GLY A 694 94.02 2.97 -26.32
CA GLY A 694 93.35 2.65 -25.06
C GLY A 694 91.85 2.96 -25.00
N ASP A 695 91.20 3.32 -26.12
CA ASP A 695 89.79 3.74 -26.16
C ASP A 695 88.95 2.99 -27.21
N ALA A 696 89.31 1.74 -27.47
CA ALA A 696 88.65 0.89 -28.47
C ALA A 696 87.24 0.44 -28.07
N ASP A 697 87.03 0.19 -26.78
CA ASP A 697 85.82 -0.42 -26.24
C ASP A 697 85.01 0.59 -25.42
N LYS A 698 85.16 1.88 -25.72
CA LYS A 698 84.35 2.92 -25.09
C LYS A 698 82.86 2.67 -25.37
N PRO A 699 82.01 2.64 -24.33
CA PRO A 699 80.56 2.52 -24.52
C PRO A 699 80.02 3.76 -25.25
N GLY A 700 78.98 3.57 -26.06
CA GLY A 700 78.35 4.66 -26.82
C GLY A 700 78.87 4.88 -28.24
N VAL A 701 79.80 4.05 -28.73
CA VAL A 701 80.21 4.08 -30.15
C VAL A 701 79.18 3.35 -31.02
N PHE A 702 78.76 3.97 -32.12
CA PHE A 702 77.92 3.36 -33.14
C PHE A 702 78.46 3.65 -34.54
N ARG A 703 78.17 2.74 -35.48
CA ARG A 703 78.56 2.87 -36.89
C ARG A 703 77.35 3.02 -37.78
N ILE A 704 77.50 3.82 -38.82
CA ILE A 704 76.52 4.01 -39.88
C ILE A 704 77.15 3.55 -41.19
N VAL A 705 76.48 2.61 -41.86
CA VAL A 705 76.79 2.21 -43.22
C VAL A 705 75.91 3.02 -44.15
N THR A 706 76.52 3.67 -45.13
CA THR A 706 75.83 4.49 -46.13
C THR A 706 75.39 3.63 -47.32
N ASN A 707 74.43 4.07 -48.14
CA ASN A 707 74.01 3.32 -49.34
C ASN A 707 75.15 3.05 -50.34
N LYS A 708 76.24 3.82 -50.28
CA LYS A 708 77.46 3.61 -51.08
C LYS A 708 78.49 2.69 -50.41
N GLY A 709 78.09 1.95 -49.37
CA GLY A 709 78.94 1.02 -48.62
C GLY A 709 80.02 1.69 -47.75
N ARG A 710 80.01 3.02 -47.58
CA ARG A 710 80.96 3.71 -46.71
C ARG A 710 80.52 3.63 -45.25
N GLU A 711 81.44 3.31 -44.36
CA GLU A 711 81.23 3.32 -42.91
C GLU A 711 81.62 4.66 -42.30
N VAL A 712 80.81 5.15 -41.37
CA VAL A 712 81.07 6.34 -40.56
C VAL A 712 80.79 6.02 -39.10
N HIS A 713 81.74 6.30 -38.22
CA HIS A 713 81.62 6.02 -36.79
C HIS A 713 81.40 7.30 -35.99
N PHE A 714 80.49 7.20 -35.02
CA PHE A 714 80.15 8.27 -34.09
C PHE A 714 80.18 7.72 -32.66
N GLU A 715 80.52 8.60 -31.73
CA GLU A 715 80.56 8.35 -30.28
C GLU A 715 79.50 9.26 -29.64
N ALA A 716 78.47 8.64 -29.04
CA ALA A 716 77.43 9.29 -28.27
C ALA A 716 77.86 9.45 -26.80
N SER A 717 77.12 10.25 -26.02
CA SER A 717 77.42 10.50 -24.61
C SER A 717 77.20 9.30 -23.68
N SER A 718 76.42 8.30 -24.10
CA SER A 718 76.16 7.07 -23.35
C SER A 718 75.83 5.90 -24.27
N GLN A 719 75.89 4.68 -23.74
CA GLN A 719 75.48 3.47 -24.45
C GLN A 719 74.00 3.52 -24.87
N SER A 720 73.11 3.92 -23.95
CA SER A 720 71.67 4.05 -24.22
C SER A 720 71.38 5.11 -25.30
N ASN A 721 72.15 6.20 -25.35
CA ASN A 721 72.02 7.19 -26.42
C ASN A 721 72.46 6.61 -27.77
N ALA A 722 73.51 5.79 -27.81
CA ALA A 722 73.93 5.10 -29.03
C ALA A 722 72.87 4.08 -29.50
N GLU A 723 72.21 3.39 -28.57
CA GLU A 723 71.09 2.48 -28.87
C GLU A 723 69.91 3.22 -29.49
N LEU A 724 69.51 4.37 -28.92
CA LEU A 724 68.47 5.22 -29.51
C LEU A 724 68.86 5.76 -30.89
N TRP A 725 70.12 6.18 -31.08
CA TRP A 725 70.61 6.60 -32.41
C TRP A 725 70.50 5.48 -33.43
N VAL A 726 71.01 4.29 -33.10
CA VAL A 726 71.00 3.13 -34.01
C VAL A 726 69.57 2.70 -34.33
N ARG A 727 68.71 2.59 -33.30
CA ARG A 727 67.31 2.20 -33.44
C ARG A 727 66.55 3.20 -34.31
N GLY A 728 66.65 4.50 -34.02
CA GLY A 728 65.95 5.55 -34.75
C GLY A 728 66.41 5.70 -36.21
N ILE A 729 67.73 5.61 -36.47
CA ILE A 729 68.27 5.66 -37.83
C ILE A 729 67.78 4.47 -38.65
N ASN A 730 67.80 3.26 -38.08
CA ASN A 730 67.34 2.06 -38.79
C ASN A 730 65.84 2.13 -39.12
N LEU A 731 65.01 2.58 -38.18
CA LEU A 731 63.58 2.73 -38.38
C LEU A 731 63.26 3.73 -39.51
N LEU A 732 63.83 4.94 -39.45
CA LEU A 732 63.61 5.96 -40.49
C LEU A 732 64.20 5.56 -41.84
N SER A 733 65.30 4.81 -41.86
CA SER A 733 65.89 4.29 -43.11
C SER A 733 65.05 3.17 -43.73
N ALA A 734 64.37 2.37 -42.91
CA ALA A 734 63.47 1.31 -43.35
C ALA A 734 62.17 1.86 -43.95
N GLU A 735 61.56 2.88 -43.33
CA GLU A 735 60.34 3.53 -43.85
C GLU A 735 60.54 4.12 -45.25
N VAL A 736 61.72 4.66 -45.54
CA VAL A 736 62.05 5.23 -46.86
C VAL A 736 62.34 4.16 -47.93
N ARG A 737 62.59 2.90 -47.55
CA ARG A 737 62.88 1.79 -48.47
C ARG A 737 61.64 1.07 -48.98
N VAL A 738 60.55 1.11 -48.23
CA VAL A 738 59.28 0.56 -48.68
C VAL A 738 58.74 1.54 -49.72
N PRO A 739 58.59 1.16 -51.00
CA PRO A 739 57.97 2.05 -51.97
C PRO A 739 56.53 2.31 -51.53
N ASN A 740 56.11 3.58 -51.52
CA ASN A 740 54.70 3.98 -51.40
C ASN A 740 53.88 3.27 -52.50
N GLY A 741 53.36 2.09 -52.18
CA GLY A 741 52.34 1.39 -52.93
C GLY A 741 50.98 1.74 -52.34
N SER A 742 50.08 2.18 -53.23
CA SER A 742 48.66 2.45 -53.03
C SER A 742 48.26 3.54 -52.03
N ASP A 743 48.18 4.78 -52.51
CA ASP A 743 46.94 5.55 -52.35
C ASP A 743 46.81 6.58 -53.48
N ARG A 744 46.00 6.24 -54.50
CA ARG A 744 45.40 7.23 -55.39
C ARG A 744 44.09 7.66 -54.72
N GLY A 745 44.12 8.76 -53.98
CA GLY A 745 42.92 9.51 -53.60
C GLY A 745 42.52 10.48 -54.73
N PRO A 746 41.21 10.67 -54.99
CA PRO A 746 40.69 11.41 -56.14
C PRO A 746 40.83 12.93 -55.97
N GLY A 747 40.73 13.63 -57.10
CA GLY A 747 41.07 15.03 -57.28
C GLY A 747 40.31 16.02 -56.39
N ALA A 748 41.03 17.09 -56.06
CA ALA A 748 40.46 18.34 -55.59
C ALA A 748 39.72 19.04 -56.75
N GLY A 749 38.42 19.29 -56.54
CA GLY A 749 37.65 20.28 -57.29
C GLY A 749 37.19 21.35 -56.31
N ALA A 750 37.54 22.60 -56.64
CA ALA A 750 37.05 23.91 -56.19
C ALA A 750 36.59 24.07 -54.73
#